data_AF-A0A662XBS3-F1
#
_entry.id   AF-A0A662XBS3-F1
#
_cell.length_a   1.000
_cell.length_b   1.000
_cell.length_c   1.000
_cell.angle_alpha   90.00
_cell.angle_beta   90.00
_cell.angle_gamma   90.00
#
_symmetry.space_group_name_H-M   'P 1'
#
loop_
_entity.id
_entity.type
_entity.pdbx_description
1 polymer ?
#
loop_
_entity_poly.entity_id
_entity_poly.type
_entity_poly.pdbx_seq_one_letter_code
_entity_poly.pdbx_strand_id
1 'polypeptide(L)'
;MGDRWKISRRFASLTSRPIHQATEKKMPTGRAKRRHVASQRLQLLLDVALVLLFFVLDARDLWFKLSWMGPRNSFSFATSEPGHLVLRPSADPLESATAFSYSGQAAQRASGWSSFLEKCESLSPFSDGGEDATFQHVLGKNCMIGAPNSAVPVPELVLSSSVRVDSMAWSACKLLYHHRKPPICHSPIVTQFSERYNMREAPSAMSYPPSADLTFVESRPQERVSATPGSDAEMELVELLSVISKSSPLSAVVCVEGFIPNGSGRYASSIFGCGSPSYYRSAFVGRDATFFSSFQQDKAWLTSDVLHVMGMRFLMRENRRSLFTLRALGSDSGGGRVLEHASLLNFSTSGSLYTILILVDAALLLLNVCSAVEIGRCMLWPLWKPLIVTEYQTWSAHARKMGFVLGDYARAFRVTLFRSTPVALLTLVSRLLSWLLVFPSLILWTDGHFGGEDVHALLTVLRVWVIVTICVRNGWNMVVALDEKRALAVVRRTYISTLEVAAISLTVASCFLSTSLSNMSREKSLHERQLVADSTSFVGFTAFANTFPAQQDSLQNTPMATLAFLYSPLLAIVGWSIVLVAVLAAVRFLVGIPSGPRSLIQRTSAAGPLIQPGATVSSSDVSATDDIDHMSNLSAGILMRSSSPPPSPTRGVPAGNAIPTSTAQPMAPTGGRSDTESFHDERLPVEDIVDIPIRAQSLVRDSWAVMKMVGSQVLLLPPYYLEHGIVLASGSMKTRCGFLDVVQPIVLAKEHEQRKEGGEREQKATDRSIGPIENDQRSLR
;
A
#
# COMPACT_ATOMS: atom_id res chain seq x y z
N MET A 1 -29.11 16.21 1.19
CA MET A 1 -30.01 15.04 1.00
C MET A 1 -29.93 14.19 2.26
N GLY A 2 -30.91 14.34 3.15
CA GLY A 2 -30.99 13.64 4.42
C GLY A 2 -32.22 12.74 4.51
N ASP A 3 -32.19 11.87 5.51
CA ASP A 3 -33.26 11.02 6.07
C ASP A 3 -33.37 9.58 5.56
N ARG A 4 -32.99 8.63 6.45
CA ARG A 4 -33.94 7.70 7.11
C ARG A 4 -33.20 6.66 7.96
N TRP A 5 -33.29 6.78 9.28
CA TRP A 5 -33.30 5.63 10.21
C TRP A 5 -34.33 5.92 11.31
N LYS A 6 -35.47 5.23 11.27
CA LYS A 6 -36.44 5.20 12.38
C LYS A 6 -36.33 3.86 13.11
N ILE A 7 -35.88 3.97 14.35
CA ILE A 7 -36.00 2.98 15.43
C ILE A 7 -37.47 2.91 15.86
N SER A 8 -37.97 1.71 16.13
CA SER A 8 -39.17 1.52 16.96
C SER A 8 -38.96 0.36 17.93
N ARG A 9 -38.90 0.71 19.22
CA ARG A 9 -39.06 -0.19 20.37
C ARG A 9 -40.55 -0.35 20.66
N ARG A 10 -41.00 -1.57 20.95
CA ARG A 10 -42.18 -1.80 21.83
C ARG A 10 -41.87 -2.92 22.83
N PHE A 11 -42.28 -2.66 24.06
CA PHE A 11 -42.13 -3.44 25.28
C PHE A 11 -43.44 -4.20 25.60
N ALA A 12 -43.30 -5.32 26.33
CA ALA A 12 -44.26 -5.93 27.28
C ALA A 12 -45.56 -6.56 26.69
N SER A 13 -46.13 -7.68 27.16
CA SER A 13 -46.03 -8.49 28.39
C SER A 13 -46.85 -9.80 28.24
N LEU A 14 -46.71 -10.70 29.24
CA LEU A 14 -47.61 -11.84 29.62
C LEU A 14 -47.56 -13.07 28.68
N THR A 15 -47.39 -14.32 29.12
CA THR A 15 -47.90 -15.03 30.31
C THR A 15 -47.02 -16.23 30.68
N SER A 16 -46.88 -16.49 31.98
CA SER A 16 -46.34 -17.71 32.58
C SER A 16 -47.25 -18.93 32.38
N ARG A 17 -46.70 -20.10 32.03
CA ARG A 17 -47.23 -21.43 32.43
C ARG A 17 -46.11 -22.50 32.37
N PRO A 18 -46.06 -23.43 33.33
CA PRO A 18 -45.03 -24.47 33.40
C PRO A 18 -45.47 -25.72 32.63
N ILE A 19 -44.58 -26.34 31.87
CA ILE A 19 -44.82 -27.67 31.29
C ILE A 19 -43.57 -28.54 31.49
N HIS A 20 -43.85 -29.74 31.99
CA HIS A 20 -42.98 -30.81 32.40
C HIS A 20 -41.82 -31.13 31.44
N GLN A 21 -40.66 -31.38 32.04
CA GLN A 21 -39.53 -32.06 31.42
C GLN A 21 -39.92 -33.51 31.07
N ALA A 22 -39.88 -33.83 29.78
CA ALA A 22 -39.70 -35.18 29.28
C ALA A 22 -38.34 -35.24 28.57
N THR A 23 -37.37 -35.88 29.20
CA THR A 23 -36.03 -36.13 28.65
C THR A 23 -36.10 -37.24 27.61
N GLU A 24 -36.34 -36.89 26.35
CA GLU A 24 -36.17 -37.79 25.21
C GLU A 24 -34.84 -37.48 24.51
N LYS A 25 -33.82 -38.31 24.75
CA LYS A 25 -32.52 -38.28 24.04
C LYS A 25 -32.74 -38.71 22.58
N LYS A 26 -33.13 -37.78 21.71
CA LYS A 26 -33.10 -38.01 20.26
C LYS A 26 -31.67 -37.91 19.73
N MET A 27 -31.15 -39.03 19.22
CA MET A 27 -29.91 -39.06 18.44
C MET A 27 -29.98 -38.03 17.29
N PRO A 28 -28.90 -37.29 17.00
CA PRO A 28 -28.88 -36.33 15.91
C PRO A 28 -29.01 -37.06 14.57
N THR A 29 -30.13 -36.82 13.90
CA THR A 29 -30.43 -37.34 12.56
C THR A 29 -29.41 -36.85 11.53
N GLY A 30 -29.06 -37.70 10.55
CA GLY A 30 -27.98 -37.47 9.57
C GLY A 30 -28.03 -36.17 8.76
N ARG A 31 -29.15 -35.43 8.76
CA ARG A 31 -29.27 -34.09 8.17
C ARG A 31 -28.46 -33.02 8.91
N ALA A 32 -28.35 -33.08 10.23
CA ALA A 32 -27.57 -32.11 11.02
C ALA A 32 -26.05 -32.26 10.76
N LYS A 33 -25.59 -33.51 10.62
CA LYS A 33 -24.20 -33.84 10.29
C LYS A 33 -23.83 -33.38 8.87
N ARG A 34 -24.73 -33.51 7.89
CA ARG A 34 -24.52 -32.99 6.53
C ARG A 34 -24.44 -31.46 6.47
N ARG A 35 -25.27 -30.73 7.22
CA ARG A 35 -25.22 -29.25 7.28
C ARG A 35 -23.91 -28.72 7.87
N HIS A 36 -23.39 -29.37 8.92
CA HIS A 36 -22.11 -28.98 9.53
C HIS A 36 -20.92 -29.16 8.57
N VAL A 37 -20.88 -30.27 7.82
CA VAL A 37 -19.82 -30.52 6.83
C VAL A 37 -19.90 -29.54 5.65
N ALA A 38 -21.12 -29.17 5.21
CA ALA A 38 -21.30 -28.17 4.15
C ALA A 38 -20.80 -26.78 4.57
N SER A 39 -21.08 -26.35 5.81
CA SER A 39 -20.62 -25.07 6.36
C SER A 39 -19.09 -24.99 6.46
N GLN A 40 -18.43 -26.07 6.87
CA GLN A 40 -16.96 -26.12 6.96
C GLN A 40 -16.29 -26.07 5.57
N ARG A 41 -16.88 -26.73 4.57
CA ARG A 41 -16.40 -26.66 3.17
C ARG A 41 -16.54 -25.25 2.60
N LEU A 42 -17.65 -24.57 2.89
CA LEU A 42 -17.86 -23.20 2.45
C LEU A 42 -16.82 -22.24 3.05
N GLN A 43 -16.45 -22.40 4.33
CA GLN A 43 -15.41 -21.60 4.96
C GLN A 43 -14.03 -21.80 4.31
N LEU A 44 -13.67 -23.05 4.01
CA LEU A 44 -12.42 -23.36 3.32
C LEU A 44 -12.40 -22.77 1.90
N LEU A 45 -13.50 -22.88 1.16
CA LEU A 45 -13.63 -22.27 -0.17
C LEU A 45 -13.51 -20.74 -0.12
N LEU A 46 -14.12 -20.12 0.89
CA LEU A 46 -14.00 -18.68 1.12
C LEU A 46 -12.55 -18.28 1.42
N ASP A 47 -11.81 -19.07 2.20
CA ASP A 47 -10.41 -18.81 2.50
C ASP A 47 -9.52 -18.92 1.26
N VAL A 48 -9.73 -19.95 0.43
CA VAL A 48 -9.02 -20.11 -0.84
C VAL A 48 -9.36 -18.95 -1.79
N ALA A 49 -10.63 -18.58 -1.91
CA ALA A 49 -11.06 -17.46 -2.74
C ALA A 49 -10.43 -16.14 -2.28
N LEU A 50 -10.32 -15.92 -0.97
CA LEU A 50 -9.73 -14.71 -0.39
C LEU A 50 -8.20 -14.65 -0.59
N VAL A 51 -7.50 -15.79 -0.51
CA VAL A 51 -6.07 -15.85 -0.86
C VAL A 51 -5.84 -15.61 -2.35
N LEU A 52 -6.65 -16.24 -3.22
CA LEU A 52 -6.60 -15.98 -4.66
C LEU A 52 -6.87 -14.50 -4.97
N LEU A 53 -7.83 -13.87 -4.27
CA LEU A 53 -8.08 -12.44 -4.39
C LEU A 53 -6.86 -11.62 -4.01
N PHE A 54 -6.17 -11.92 -2.91
CA PHE A 54 -4.94 -11.22 -2.53
C PHE A 54 -3.83 -11.40 -3.57
N PHE A 55 -3.65 -12.60 -4.13
CA PHE A 55 -2.69 -12.81 -5.21
C PHE A 55 -3.02 -12.02 -6.46
N VAL A 56 -4.31 -11.97 -6.85
CA VAL A 56 -4.75 -11.15 -7.98
C VAL A 56 -4.50 -9.67 -7.70
N LEU A 57 -4.71 -9.19 -6.48
CA LEU A 57 -4.44 -7.80 -6.10
C LEU A 57 -2.94 -7.48 -6.11
N ASP A 58 -2.08 -8.40 -5.67
CA ASP A 58 -0.62 -8.23 -5.71
C ASP A 58 -0.09 -8.29 -7.15
N ALA A 59 -0.55 -9.25 -7.96
CA ALA A 59 -0.20 -9.36 -9.37
C ALA A 59 -0.70 -8.17 -10.19
N ARG A 60 -1.91 -7.68 -9.90
CA ARG A 60 -2.46 -6.45 -10.50
C ARG A 60 -1.56 -5.26 -10.20
N ASP A 61 -1.14 -5.07 -8.95
CA ASP A 61 -0.27 -3.95 -8.59
C ASP A 61 1.10 -4.03 -9.25
N LEU A 62 1.70 -5.22 -9.32
CA LEU A 62 2.96 -5.41 -10.05
C LEU A 62 2.77 -5.09 -11.53
N TRP A 63 1.65 -5.52 -12.12
CA TRP A 63 1.29 -5.19 -13.51
C TRP A 63 1.14 -3.67 -13.72
N PHE A 64 0.49 -2.95 -12.81
CA PHE A 64 0.38 -1.48 -12.88
C PHE A 64 1.76 -0.81 -12.79
N LYS A 65 2.62 -1.25 -11.88
CA LYS A 65 4.00 -0.74 -11.76
C LYS A 65 4.81 -1.02 -13.03
N LEU A 66 4.69 -2.21 -13.61
CA LEU A 66 5.33 -2.52 -14.89
C LEU A 66 4.75 -1.68 -16.04
N SER A 67 3.46 -1.37 -16.02
CA SER A 67 2.82 -0.52 -17.03
C SER A 67 3.30 0.93 -16.97
N TRP A 68 3.58 1.46 -15.77
CA TRP A 68 4.12 2.82 -15.58
C TRP A 68 5.62 2.93 -15.91
N MET A 69 6.33 1.81 -15.97
CA MET A 69 7.65 1.75 -16.62
C MET A 69 7.55 2.00 -18.14
N GLY A 70 6.31 2.08 -18.67
CA GLY A 70 5.89 1.98 -20.07
C GLY A 70 6.71 2.77 -21.09
N PRO A 71 6.56 2.40 -22.37
CA PRO A 71 7.29 3.05 -23.45
C PRO A 71 7.02 4.55 -23.42
N ARG A 72 8.05 5.34 -23.74
CA ARG A 72 8.10 6.81 -23.57
C ARG A 72 6.89 7.60 -24.14
N ASN A 73 6.02 6.96 -24.94
CA ASN A 73 4.89 7.55 -25.68
C ASN A 73 3.53 6.83 -25.46
N SER A 74 3.34 5.97 -24.45
CA SER A 74 2.02 5.37 -24.19
C SER A 74 1.11 6.31 -23.39
N PHE A 75 0.21 7.01 -24.08
CA PHE A 75 -0.87 7.76 -23.40
C PHE A 75 -1.93 6.78 -22.93
N SER A 76 -2.20 6.77 -21.62
CA SER A 76 -3.13 5.83 -21.00
C SER A 76 -4.38 6.49 -20.45
N PHE A 77 -4.35 7.80 -20.20
CA PHE A 77 -5.43 8.48 -19.48
C PHE A 77 -5.89 9.71 -20.25
N ALA A 78 -7.21 9.90 -20.34
CA ALA A 78 -7.81 11.10 -20.89
C ALA A 78 -8.48 11.88 -19.76
N THR A 79 -8.07 13.12 -19.58
CA THR A 79 -8.64 14.05 -18.60
C THR A 79 -9.15 15.27 -19.34
N SER A 80 -10.44 15.53 -19.23
CA SER A 80 -10.98 16.86 -19.55
C SER A 80 -10.90 17.71 -18.30
N GLU A 81 -10.57 18.99 -18.43
CA GLU A 81 -10.86 19.93 -17.34
C GLU A 81 -12.37 19.92 -17.10
N PRO A 82 -12.83 19.68 -15.85
CA PRO A 82 -14.24 19.60 -15.52
C PRO A 82 -14.83 21.01 -15.49
N GLY A 83 -15.04 21.59 -16.67
CA GLY A 83 -15.57 22.94 -16.83
C GLY A 83 -15.65 23.33 -18.29
N HIS A 84 -16.81 23.84 -18.72
CA HIS A 84 -16.91 24.56 -19.98
C HIS A 84 -16.35 25.96 -19.73
N LEU A 85 -15.09 26.19 -20.08
CA LEU A 85 -14.50 27.51 -19.91
C LEU A 85 -15.18 28.47 -20.90
N VAL A 86 -16.08 29.31 -20.39
CA VAL A 86 -16.87 30.21 -21.21
C VAL A 86 -16.13 31.53 -21.37
N LEU A 87 -15.80 31.88 -22.61
CA LEU A 87 -15.49 33.24 -22.98
C LEU A 87 -16.80 34.02 -23.11
N ARG A 88 -17.06 34.89 -22.15
CA ARG A 88 -18.21 35.80 -22.22
C ARG A 88 -17.95 36.86 -23.31
N PRO A 89 -18.97 37.23 -24.12
CA PRO A 89 -18.84 38.24 -25.18
C PRO A 89 -18.36 39.61 -24.70
N SER A 90 -18.59 39.92 -23.41
CA SER A 90 -18.19 41.14 -22.71
C SER A 90 -17.20 40.86 -21.57
N ALA A 91 -16.37 39.81 -21.69
CA ALA A 91 -15.29 39.63 -20.73
C ALA A 91 -14.33 40.82 -20.83
N ASP A 92 -14.24 41.61 -19.75
CA ASP A 92 -13.34 42.75 -19.69
C ASP A 92 -11.91 42.27 -19.95
N PRO A 93 -11.14 43.01 -20.76
CA PRO A 93 -9.74 42.69 -20.99
C PRO A 93 -8.98 42.71 -19.66
N LEU A 94 -8.01 41.82 -19.51
CA LEU A 94 -7.13 41.77 -18.36
C LEU A 94 -6.40 43.11 -18.22
N GLU A 95 -6.71 43.84 -17.15
CA GLU A 95 -6.00 45.07 -16.80
C GLU A 95 -4.69 44.72 -16.10
N SER A 96 -3.57 45.16 -16.68
CA SER A 96 -2.28 44.99 -16.03
C SER A 96 -2.18 45.89 -14.81
N ALA A 97 -1.75 45.33 -13.67
CA ALA A 97 -1.53 46.09 -12.45
C ALA A 97 -0.43 47.15 -12.58
N THR A 98 0.45 47.02 -13.57
CA THR A 98 1.56 47.93 -13.85
C THR A 98 1.48 48.44 -15.28
N ALA A 99 1.48 49.75 -15.47
CA ALA A 99 1.53 50.35 -16.80
C ALA A 99 2.94 50.21 -17.40
N PHE A 100 3.03 49.66 -18.61
CA PHE A 100 4.28 49.57 -19.38
C PHE A 100 4.30 50.60 -20.49
N SER A 101 5.46 51.24 -20.68
CA SER A 101 5.61 52.37 -21.60
C SER A 101 6.36 52.02 -22.89
N TYR A 102 7.27 51.04 -22.86
CA TYR A 102 8.04 50.63 -24.03
C TYR A 102 8.53 49.17 -23.93
N SER A 103 8.82 48.56 -25.08
CA SER A 103 9.35 47.19 -25.17
C SER A 103 10.76 47.08 -24.57
N GLY A 104 11.01 46.03 -23.80
CA GLY A 104 12.29 45.83 -23.12
C GLY A 104 12.47 46.67 -21.84
N GLN A 105 11.43 47.36 -21.36
CA GLN A 105 11.45 48.00 -20.04
C GLN A 105 11.73 46.93 -18.96
N ALA A 106 12.79 47.16 -18.17
CA ALA A 106 13.15 46.29 -17.06
C ALA A 106 12.15 46.48 -15.90
N ALA A 107 11.46 45.42 -15.53
CA ALA A 107 10.54 45.39 -14.40
C ALA A 107 10.48 43.97 -13.86
N GLN A 108 10.76 43.78 -12.57
CA GLN A 108 10.66 42.46 -11.95
C GLN A 108 9.20 42.16 -11.61
N ARG A 109 8.63 41.14 -12.25
CA ARG A 109 7.24 40.72 -12.04
C ARG A 109 7.17 39.29 -11.52
N ALA A 110 6.02 38.93 -10.95
CA ALA A 110 5.77 37.60 -10.45
C ALA A 110 5.72 36.55 -11.57
N SER A 111 5.20 36.91 -12.74
CA SER A 111 5.22 36.06 -13.94
C SER A 111 5.42 36.84 -15.23
N GLY A 112 5.73 36.10 -16.30
CA GLY A 112 5.85 36.64 -17.66
C GLY A 112 4.53 36.88 -18.40
N TRP A 113 3.36 36.66 -17.79
CA TRP A 113 2.07 36.79 -18.48
C TRP A 113 1.83 38.19 -19.05
N SER A 114 2.11 39.23 -18.28
CA SER A 114 1.91 40.62 -18.71
C SER A 114 2.76 40.98 -19.93
N SER A 115 3.89 40.30 -20.17
CA SER A 115 4.73 40.56 -21.35
C SER A 115 4.08 40.19 -22.68
N PHE A 116 3.03 39.37 -22.70
CA PHE A 116 2.30 39.08 -23.93
C PHE A 116 1.51 40.29 -24.46
N LEU A 117 1.21 41.28 -23.60
CA LEU A 117 0.63 42.56 -24.01
C LEU A 117 1.58 43.41 -24.88
N GLU A 118 2.86 43.04 -24.98
CA GLU A 118 3.78 43.69 -25.93
C GLU A 118 3.41 43.36 -27.38
N LYS A 119 3.00 42.10 -27.63
CA LYS A 119 2.69 41.60 -28.98
C LYS A 119 1.19 41.54 -29.25
N CYS A 120 0.35 41.48 -28.22
CA CYS A 120 -1.11 41.46 -28.31
C CYS A 120 -1.70 42.74 -27.71
N GLU A 121 -2.76 43.27 -28.33
CA GLU A 121 -3.41 44.50 -27.86
C GLU A 121 -4.16 44.28 -26.53
N SER A 122 -4.84 43.15 -26.40
CA SER A 122 -5.56 42.78 -25.17
C SER A 122 -5.62 41.27 -24.98
N LEU A 123 -5.76 40.86 -23.72
CA LEU A 123 -5.93 39.46 -23.31
C LEU A 123 -7.25 39.33 -22.57
N SER A 124 -8.13 38.43 -22.98
CA SER A 124 -9.38 38.13 -22.27
C SER A 124 -9.31 36.72 -21.66
N PRO A 125 -9.54 36.55 -20.35
CA PRO A 125 -9.38 35.25 -19.71
C PRO A 125 -10.59 34.35 -20.02
N PHE A 126 -10.33 33.06 -20.22
CA PHE A 126 -11.37 32.05 -20.12
C PHE A 126 -11.50 31.67 -18.65
N SER A 127 -12.68 31.87 -18.05
CA SER A 127 -12.91 31.63 -16.62
C SER A 127 -14.32 31.13 -16.36
N ASP A 128 -14.49 30.32 -15.31
CA ASP A 128 -15.79 29.81 -14.85
C ASP A 128 -16.62 30.86 -14.08
N GLY A 129 -16.11 32.08 -13.89
CA GLY A 129 -16.89 33.23 -13.41
C GLY A 129 -17.17 33.28 -11.91
N GLY A 130 -16.30 32.68 -11.07
CA GLY A 130 -16.32 32.85 -9.60
C GLY A 130 -15.63 34.14 -9.11
N GLU A 131 -15.82 34.50 -7.84
CA GLU A 131 -15.27 35.71 -7.18
C GLU A 131 -13.74 35.77 -7.15
N ASP A 132 -13.05 34.62 -7.15
CA ASP A 132 -11.60 34.49 -7.37
C ASP A 132 -11.35 33.82 -8.74
N ALA A 133 -11.42 34.62 -9.81
CA ALA A 133 -11.30 34.10 -11.16
C ALA A 133 -9.86 33.64 -11.44
N THR A 134 -9.65 32.33 -11.44
CA THR A 134 -8.39 31.72 -11.88
C THR A 134 -8.42 31.48 -13.38
N PHE A 135 -7.29 31.69 -14.07
CA PHE A 135 -7.19 31.38 -15.50
C PHE A 135 -5.86 30.69 -15.86
N GLN A 136 -5.94 29.85 -16.87
CA GLN A 136 -4.81 29.20 -17.57
C GLN A 136 -4.85 29.46 -19.08
N HIS A 137 -6.03 29.83 -19.58
CA HIS A 137 -6.30 30.07 -20.98
C HIS A 137 -6.73 31.52 -21.17
N VAL A 138 -6.19 32.16 -22.21
CA VAL A 138 -6.56 33.52 -22.59
C VAL A 138 -6.79 33.61 -24.10
N LEU A 139 -7.71 34.49 -24.50
CA LEU A 139 -7.86 34.92 -25.88
C LEU A 139 -7.08 36.23 -26.05
N GLY A 140 -6.02 36.20 -26.84
CA GLY A 140 -5.33 37.40 -27.31
C GLY A 140 -6.02 37.99 -28.53
N LYS A 141 -6.18 39.32 -28.55
CA LYS A 141 -6.68 40.08 -29.69
C LYS A 141 -5.55 40.83 -30.39
N ASN A 142 -5.60 40.87 -31.72
CA ASN A 142 -4.66 41.62 -32.57
C ASN A 142 -3.18 41.34 -32.21
N CYS A 143 -2.81 40.06 -32.16
CA CYS A 143 -1.46 39.62 -31.80
C CYS A 143 -0.53 39.63 -33.01
N MET A 144 0.67 40.19 -32.87
CA MET A 144 1.71 40.18 -33.90
C MET A 144 2.53 38.89 -33.84
N ILE A 145 2.50 38.10 -34.93
CA ILE A 145 3.18 36.79 -35.02
C ILE A 145 4.05 36.72 -36.28
N GLY A 146 5.26 36.16 -36.15
CA GLY A 146 6.24 36.05 -37.23
C GLY A 146 7.56 36.71 -36.86
N ALA A 147 8.55 36.59 -37.73
CA ALA A 147 9.83 37.28 -37.54
C ALA A 147 9.63 38.81 -37.47
N PRO A 148 10.53 39.57 -36.83
CA PRO A 148 10.37 41.02 -36.60
C PRO A 148 10.09 41.83 -37.87
N ASN A 149 10.61 41.39 -39.02
CA ASN A 149 10.49 42.06 -40.31
C ASN A 149 9.28 41.57 -41.14
N SER A 150 8.65 40.44 -40.76
CA SER A 150 7.55 39.80 -41.49
C SER A 150 6.33 39.50 -40.59
N ALA A 151 6.27 40.15 -39.43
CA ALA A 151 5.19 39.98 -38.46
C ALA A 151 3.83 40.38 -39.03
N VAL A 152 2.82 39.53 -38.83
CA VAL A 152 1.44 39.76 -39.28
C VAL A 152 0.51 39.81 -38.08
N PRO A 153 -0.46 40.75 -38.07
CA PRO A 153 -1.50 40.79 -37.05
C PRO A 153 -2.46 39.62 -37.21
N VAL A 154 -2.66 38.88 -36.14
CA VAL A 154 -3.67 37.82 -36.03
C VAL A 154 -4.81 38.34 -35.16
N PRO A 155 -6.06 38.35 -35.65
CA PRO A 155 -7.17 39.00 -34.96
C PRO A 155 -7.50 38.31 -33.63
N GLU A 156 -7.44 36.98 -33.59
CA GLU A 156 -7.75 36.18 -32.42
C GLU A 156 -6.71 35.06 -32.28
N LEU A 157 -6.15 34.91 -31.09
CA LEU A 157 -5.18 33.87 -30.76
C LEU A 157 -5.52 33.27 -29.40
N VAL A 158 -5.84 31.99 -29.35
CA VAL A 158 -6.05 31.29 -28.08
C VAL A 158 -4.70 30.86 -27.53
N LEU A 159 -4.40 31.19 -26.28
CA LEU A 159 -3.16 30.87 -25.60
C LEU A 159 -3.44 30.05 -24.34
N SER A 160 -2.58 29.07 -24.07
CA SER A 160 -2.63 28.15 -22.94
C SER A 160 -1.23 28.02 -22.32
N SER A 161 -1.07 28.27 -21.03
CA SER A 161 0.23 28.26 -20.34
C SER A 161 0.70 26.87 -19.87
N SER A 162 0.49 25.86 -20.69
CA SER A 162 0.81 24.46 -20.37
C SER A 162 2.28 24.10 -20.64
N VAL A 163 3.02 24.91 -21.41
CA VAL A 163 4.36 24.56 -21.92
C VAL A 163 5.46 25.15 -21.04
N ARG A 164 6.55 24.41 -20.86
CA ARG A 164 7.72 24.88 -20.11
C ARG A 164 8.78 25.54 -20.95
N VAL A 165 9.46 26.49 -20.33
CA VAL A 165 10.57 27.24 -20.91
C VAL A 165 11.76 26.36 -21.34
N ASP A 166 12.06 25.28 -20.61
CA ASP A 166 13.18 24.40 -20.97
C ASP A 166 12.86 23.52 -22.19
N SER A 167 11.61 23.06 -22.33
CA SER A 167 11.12 22.42 -23.56
C SER A 167 11.20 23.38 -24.75
N MET A 168 10.79 24.64 -24.56
CA MET A 168 10.85 25.67 -25.60
C MET A 168 12.28 25.95 -26.07
N ALA A 169 13.20 26.14 -25.12
CA ALA A 169 14.61 26.35 -25.42
C ALA A 169 15.24 25.14 -26.10
N TRP A 170 14.96 23.93 -25.61
CA TRP A 170 15.49 22.69 -26.19
C TRP A 170 15.03 22.49 -27.64
N SER A 171 13.74 22.66 -27.92
CA SER A 171 13.20 22.53 -29.28
C SER A 171 13.78 23.58 -30.22
N ALA A 172 13.89 24.84 -29.78
CA ALA A 172 14.50 25.88 -30.59
C ALA A 172 15.97 25.58 -30.92
N CYS A 173 16.75 25.14 -29.93
CA CYS A 173 18.15 24.77 -30.12
C CYS A 173 18.35 23.53 -31.00
N LYS A 174 17.39 22.60 -31.07
CA LYS A 174 17.43 21.44 -31.98
C LYS A 174 17.16 21.83 -33.44
N LEU A 175 16.38 22.89 -33.67
CA LEU A 175 16.07 23.42 -35.00
C LEU A 175 17.17 24.34 -35.56
N LEU A 176 18.11 24.79 -34.73
CA LEU A 176 19.23 25.62 -35.19
C LEU A 176 20.44 24.80 -35.63
N TYR A 177 21.15 25.28 -36.65
CA TYR A 177 22.43 24.74 -37.05
C TYR A 177 23.48 24.86 -35.94
N HIS A 178 24.37 23.87 -35.83
CA HIS A 178 25.32 23.77 -34.71
C HIS A 178 26.22 25.00 -34.53
N HIS A 179 26.61 25.67 -35.62
CA HIS A 179 27.47 26.87 -35.59
C HIS A 179 26.71 28.18 -35.33
N ARG A 180 25.37 28.14 -35.29
CA ARG A 180 24.48 29.30 -35.04
C ARG A 180 23.83 29.26 -33.66
N LYS A 181 24.15 28.26 -32.85
CA LYS A 181 23.54 28.06 -31.53
C LYS A 181 23.98 29.17 -30.57
N PRO A 182 23.04 29.93 -29.97
CA PRO A 182 23.38 30.89 -28.93
C PRO A 182 23.88 30.21 -27.66
N PRO A 183 24.55 30.94 -26.75
CA PRO A 183 25.12 30.37 -25.51
C PRO A 183 24.13 29.57 -24.65
N ILE A 184 22.85 29.96 -24.63
CA ILE A 184 21.79 29.25 -23.89
C ILE A 184 21.64 27.79 -24.35
N CYS A 185 21.91 27.47 -25.62
CA CYS A 185 21.85 26.10 -26.13
C CYS A 185 22.91 25.18 -25.55
N HIS A 186 23.97 25.74 -24.97
CA HIS A 186 25.03 25.00 -24.28
C HIS A 186 24.81 24.94 -22.76
N SER A 187 23.78 25.61 -22.24
CA SER A 187 23.49 25.62 -20.82
C SER A 187 22.72 24.36 -20.37
N PRO A 188 22.79 24.00 -19.07
CA PRO A 188 22.15 22.79 -18.52
C PRO A 188 20.64 22.71 -18.76
N ILE A 189 19.96 23.84 -18.95
CA ILE A 189 18.52 23.86 -19.27
C ILE A 189 18.21 23.04 -20.54
N VAL A 190 19.09 23.12 -21.55
CA VAL A 190 18.95 22.46 -22.86
C VAL A 190 19.72 21.15 -22.90
N THR A 191 20.97 21.12 -22.44
CA THR A 191 21.85 19.95 -22.60
C THR A 191 21.39 18.76 -21.75
N GLN A 192 20.82 19.01 -20.57
CA GLN A 192 20.32 17.95 -19.69
C GLN A 192 18.83 17.64 -19.90
N PHE A 193 18.16 18.28 -20.87
CA PHE A 193 16.72 18.11 -21.09
C PHE A 193 16.32 16.64 -21.30
N SER A 194 17.02 15.91 -22.18
CA SER A 194 16.72 14.51 -22.48
C SER A 194 16.89 13.61 -21.24
N GLU A 195 17.91 13.87 -20.42
CA GLU A 195 18.18 13.12 -19.19
C GLU A 195 17.20 13.46 -18.06
N ARG A 196 16.81 14.74 -17.92
CA ARG A 196 15.87 15.23 -16.92
C ARG A 196 14.54 14.49 -17.03
N TYR A 197 14.00 14.41 -18.25
CA TYR A 197 12.70 13.79 -18.51
C TYR A 197 12.77 12.37 -19.06
N ASN A 198 13.95 11.77 -19.18
CA ASN A 198 14.13 10.46 -19.83
C ASN A 198 13.37 10.38 -21.19
N MET A 199 13.42 11.46 -21.98
CA MET A 199 12.73 11.58 -23.28
C MET A 199 13.69 11.31 -24.43
N ARG A 200 13.17 10.83 -25.57
CA ARG A 200 13.98 10.71 -26.80
C ARG A 200 14.30 12.10 -27.34
N GLU A 201 15.46 12.24 -27.97
CA GLU A 201 15.85 13.50 -28.61
C GLU A 201 15.18 13.76 -29.97
N ALA A 202 14.32 12.84 -30.42
CA ALA A 202 13.61 12.91 -31.68
C ALA A 202 12.24 13.58 -31.52
N PRO A 203 11.70 14.22 -32.59
CA PRO A 203 10.32 14.69 -32.59
C PRO A 203 9.35 13.52 -32.41
N SER A 204 8.14 13.83 -31.95
CA SER A 204 7.09 12.82 -31.83
C SER A 204 6.74 12.27 -33.21
N ALA A 205 6.71 10.93 -33.35
CA ALA A 205 6.45 10.24 -34.61
C ALA A 205 4.97 10.30 -35.07
N MET A 206 4.13 11.05 -34.36
CA MET A 206 2.68 11.05 -34.53
C MET A 206 2.11 12.47 -34.65
N SER A 207 2.05 12.98 -35.88
CA SER A 207 1.31 14.20 -36.22
C SER A 207 -0.18 13.89 -36.41
N TYR A 208 -1.08 14.65 -35.77
CA TYR A 208 -2.48 14.69 -36.21
C TYR A 208 -2.58 15.65 -37.40
N PRO A 209 -3.21 15.26 -38.53
CA PRO A 209 -3.61 16.22 -39.52
C PRO A 209 -4.68 17.16 -38.94
N PRO A 210 -4.65 18.46 -39.24
CA PRO A 210 -5.62 19.46 -38.77
C PRO A 210 -7.03 19.32 -39.39
N SER A 211 -7.29 18.29 -40.21
CA SER A 211 -8.58 18.02 -40.86
C SER A 211 -9.10 16.63 -40.51
N ALA A 212 -10.43 16.48 -40.48
CA ALA A 212 -11.21 15.38 -39.89
C ALA A 212 -10.97 13.94 -40.42
N ASP A 213 -9.97 13.69 -41.26
CA ASP A 213 -9.62 12.36 -41.72
C ASP A 213 -8.42 11.80 -40.94
N LEU A 214 -8.71 10.84 -40.05
CA LEU A 214 -7.76 10.05 -39.27
C LEU A 214 -6.94 9.11 -40.20
N THR A 215 -6.11 9.69 -41.06
CA THR A 215 -5.09 8.93 -41.80
C THR A 215 -3.75 9.08 -41.09
N PHE A 216 -3.26 7.95 -40.60
CA PHE A 216 -1.96 7.82 -39.96
C PHE A 216 -0.88 8.06 -41.01
N VAL A 217 -0.09 9.12 -40.86
CA VAL A 217 1.14 9.32 -41.64
C VAL A 217 2.32 9.00 -40.73
N GLU A 218 2.90 7.82 -40.92
CA GLU A 218 4.16 7.44 -40.31
C GLU A 218 5.26 8.34 -40.90
N SER A 219 5.71 9.34 -40.14
CA SER A 219 6.74 10.27 -40.59
C SER A 219 8.09 9.54 -40.68
N ARG A 220 8.58 9.30 -41.92
CA ARG A 220 9.97 8.90 -42.18
C ARG A 220 10.92 9.87 -41.46
N PRO A 221 12.06 9.39 -40.91
CA PRO A 221 13.07 10.27 -40.32
C PRO A 221 13.65 11.16 -41.41
N GLN A 222 13.20 12.41 -41.48
CA GLN A 222 13.67 13.37 -42.47
C GLN A 222 14.98 14.00 -41.99
N GLU A 223 16.07 13.80 -42.73
CA GLU A 223 17.45 14.18 -42.36
C GLU A 223 17.74 15.70 -42.29
N ARG A 224 16.78 16.58 -42.59
CA ARG A 224 16.99 18.04 -42.54
C ARG A 224 15.81 18.77 -41.90
N VAL A 225 15.87 18.86 -40.58
CA VAL A 225 14.85 19.51 -39.74
C VAL A 225 15.27 20.92 -39.30
N SER A 226 16.51 21.33 -39.61
CA SER A 226 17.04 22.62 -39.17
C SER A 226 16.55 23.78 -40.04
N ALA A 227 16.22 24.90 -39.40
CA ALA A 227 15.89 26.16 -40.08
C ALA A 227 17.07 26.63 -40.94
N THR A 228 16.80 27.08 -42.15
CA THR A 228 17.84 27.57 -43.07
C THR A 228 18.48 28.83 -42.50
N PRO A 229 19.82 28.97 -42.56
CA PRO A 229 20.49 30.17 -42.05
C PRO A 229 20.01 31.43 -42.79
N GLY A 230 19.70 32.49 -42.05
CA GLY A 230 19.18 33.77 -42.53
C GLY A 230 17.69 33.77 -42.86
N SER A 231 16.96 32.67 -42.62
CA SER A 231 15.51 32.61 -42.85
C SER A 231 14.70 33.26 -41.72
N ASP A 232 13.47 33.64 -42.03
CA ASP A 232 12.49 34.10 -41.04
C ASP A 232 12.27 33.06 -39.93
N ALA A 233 12.32 31.77 -40.26
CA ALA A 233 12.27 30.68 -39.29
C ALA A 233 13.46 30.69 -38.32
N GLU A 234 14.69 30.97 -38.78
CA GLU A 234 15.83 31.15 -37.86
C GLU A 234 15.64 32.37 -36.95
N MET A 235 15.12 33.47 -37.51
CA MET A 235 14.89 34.70 -36.75
C MET A 235 13.84 34.51 -35.63
N GLU A 236 12.72 33.82 -35.90
CA GLU A 236 11.73 33.46 -34.88
C GLU A 236 12.38 32.68 -33.72
N LEU A 237 13.19 31.66 -34.04
CA LEU A 237 13.84 30.80 -33.06
C LEU A 237 14.87 31.57 -32.22
N VAL A 238 15.65 32.45 -32.85
CA VAL A 238 16.65 33.28 -32.16
C VAL A 238 15.98 34.35 -31.29
N GLU A 239 14.86 34.94 -31.73
CA GLU A 239 14.08 35.89 -30.92
C GLU A 239 13.55 35.22 -29.65
N LEU A 240 12.97 34.02 -29.77
CA LEU A 240 12.52 33.23 -28.62
C LEU A 240 13.66 32.94 -27.63
N LEU A 241 14.79 32.45 -28.14
CA LEU A 241 15.97 32.16 -27.30
C LEU A 241 16.55 33.42 -26.65
N SER A 242 16.44 34.57 -27.31
CA SER A 242 16.85 35.88 -26.77
C SER A 242 15.96 36.30 -25.59
N VAL A 243 14.64 36.09 -25.68
CA VAL A 243 13.71 36.35 -24.57
C VAL A 243 14.02 35.42 -23.38
N ILE A 244 14.21 34.12 -23.63
CA ILE A 244 14.49 33.16 -22.57
C ILE A 244 15.84 33.46 -21.90
N SER A 245 16.90 33.71 -22.68
CA SER A 245 18.26 33.92 -22.15
C SER A 245 18.41 35.20 -21.31
N LYS A 246 17.62 36.24 -21.59
CA LYS A 246 17.62 37.48 -20.81
C LYS A 246 16.71 37.42 -19.59
N SER A 247 15.83 36.43 -19.49
CA SER A 247 14.83 36.35 -18.43
C SER A 247 15.42 35.87 -17.10
N SER A 248 15.07 36.55 -16.00
CA SER A 248 15.44 36.13 -14.64
C SER A 248 14.32 36.42 -13.63
N PRO A 249 13.92 35.45 -12.77
CA PRO A 249 14.31 34.04 -12.77
C PRO A 249 13.59 33.25 -13.87
N LEU A 250 14.20 32.16 -14.35
CA LEU A 250 13.59 31.25 -15.33
C LEU A 250 12.33 30.55 -14.80
N SER A 251 12.20 30.41 -13.49
CA SER A 251 11.00 29.84 -12.85
C SER A 251 9.77 30.75 -12.93
N ALA A 252 9.92 32.01 -13.36
CA ALA A 252 8.81 32.94 -13.55
C ALA A 252 8.52 33.23 -15.04
N VAL A 253 9.29 32.63 -15.96
CA VAL A 253 9.02 32.70 -17.39
C VAL A 253 7.76 31.90 -17.70
N VAL A 254 6.81 32.54 -18.36
CA VAL A 254 5.56 31.90 -18.79
C VAL A 254 5.69 31.59 -20.27
N CYS A 255 5.55 30.31 -20.62
CA CYS A 255 5.46 29.90 -22.02
C CYS A 255 4.06 29.35 -22.30
N VAL A 256 3.60 29.62 -23.52
CA VAL A 256 2.23 29.33 -23.97
C VAL A 256 2.27 28.51 -25.25
N GLU A 257 1.33 27.59 -25.38
CA GLU A 257 0.90 27.02 -26.65
C GLU A 257 -0.38 27.70 -27.11
N GLY A 258 -0.60 27.77 -28.41
CA GLY A 258 -1.74 28.46 -28.96
C GLY A 258 -2.08 28.06 -30.38
N PHE A 259 -3.27 28.49 -30.80
CA PHE A 259 -3.80 28.22 -32.13
C PHE A 259 -4.68 29.39 -32.58
N ILE A 260 -4.78 29.56 -33.90
CA ILE A 260 -5.64 30.56 -34.53
C ILE A 260 -7.02 29.91 -34.76
N PRO A 261 -8.09 30.41 -34.13
CA PRO A 261 -9.43 29.84 -34.29
C PRO A 261 -10.02 30.21 -35.67
N ASN A 262 -10.40 29.20 -36.45
CA ASN A 262 -11.09 29.34 -37.75
C ASN A 262 -12.55 28.83 -37.63
N GLY A 263 -13.27 29.28 -36.60
CA GLY A 263 -14.65 28.85 -36.31
C GLY A 263 -14.75 27.77 -35.22
N SER A 264 -15.91 27.12 -35.10
CA SER A 264 -16.11 26.01 -34.15
C SER A 264 -15.46 24.74 -34.69
N GLY A 265 -14.65 24.07 -33.87
CA GLY A 265 -13.92 22.88 -34.31
C GLY A 265 -12.94 22.37 -33.27
N ARG A 266 -12.21 21.32 -33.65
CA ARG A 266 -11.09 20.79 -32.86
C ARG A 266 -9.79 21.38 -33.37
N TYR A 267 -8.96 21.85 -32.46
CA TYR A 267 -7.71 22.52 -32.74
C TYR A 267 -6.56 21.84 -32.00
N ALA A 268 -5.41 21.82 -32.65
CA ALA A 268 -4.13 21.49 -32.05
C ALA A 268 -3.28 22.77 -31.99
N SER A 269 -2.41 22.85 -31.00
CA SER A 269 -1.43 23.93 -30.87
C SER A 269 -0.49 23.99 -32.07
N SER A 270 -0.43 25.13 -32.74
CA SER A 270 0.49 25.38 -33.86
C SER A 270 1.50 26.50 -33.56
N ILE A 271 1.13 27.41 -32.66
CA ILE A 271 1.93 28.59 -32.29
C ILE A 271 2.36 28.42 -30.85
N PHE A 272 3.58 28.83 -30.55
CA PHE A 272 4.13 28.78 -29.20
C PHE A 272 4.80 30.10 -28.88
N GLY A 273 4.82 30.51 -27.62
CA GLY A 273 5.47 31.74 -27.23
C GLY A 273 5.98 31.72 -25.79
N CYS A 274 6.85 32.66 -25.46
CA CYS A 274 7.31 32.86 -24.08
C CYS A 274 7.35 34.35 -23.76
N GLY A 275 6.91 34.69 -22.53
CA GLY A 275 6.96 36.02 -21.95
C GLY A 275 7.98 36.10 -20.83
N SER A 276 8.81 37.16 -20.83
CA SER A 276 9.81 37.38 -19.80
C SER A 276 9.18 37.99 -18.53
N PRO A 277 9.55 37.55 -17.31
CA PRO A 277 9.11 38.20 -16.07
C PRO A 277 9.89 39.48 -15.77
N SER A 278 11.15 39.61 -16.23
CA SER A 278 12.07 40.70 -15.89
C SER A 278 12.11 41.85 -16.90
N TYR A 279 11.70 41.59 -18.14
CA TYR A 279 11.63 42.60 -19.20
C TYR A 279 10.25 42.55 -19.86
N TYR A 280 9.67 43.69 -20.19
CA TYR A 280 8.43 43.74 -20.99
C TYR A 280 8.71 43.31 -22.43
N ARG A 281 8.82 41.99 -22.62
CA ARG A 281 9.14 41.37 -23.90
C ARG A 281 8.59 39.95 -24.00
N SER A 282 7.98 39.63 -25.14
CA SER A 282 7.49 38.32 -25.53
C SER A 282 7.91 37.97 -26.95
N ALA A 283 7.95 36.68 -27.26
CA ALA A 283 8.24 36.17 -28.59
C ALA A 283 7.31 35.00 -28.92
N PHE A 284 6.92 34.90 -30.19
CA PHE A 284 6.13 33.81 -30.74
C PHE A 284 6.92 33.07 -31.83
N VAL A 285 6.68 31.77 -31.94
CA VAL A 285 7.32 30.84 -32.89
C VAL A 285 6.25 29.90 -33.42
N GLY A 286 6.38 29.51 -34.69
CA GLY A 286 5.55 28.46 -35.29
C GLY A 286 4.81 28.90 -36.55
N ARG A 287 4.91 30.18 -36.93
CA ARG A 287 4.41 30.65 -38.22
C ARG A 287 5.39 30.29 -39.33
N ASP A 288 6.64 30.73 -39.19
CA ASP A 288 7.70 30.40 -40.15
C ASP A 288 8.42 29.11 -39.74
N ALA A 289 8.68 28.91 -38.44
CA ALA A 289 9.25 27.69 -37.89
C ALA A 289 8.19 26.60 -37.61
N THR A 290 7.40 26.21 -38.61
CA THR A 290 6.25 25.29 -38.45
C THR A 290 6.59 23.93 -37.81
N PHE A 291 7.80 23.41 -38.05
CA PHE A 291 8.28 22.15 -37.47
C PHE A 291 8.45 22.21 -35.94
N PHE A 292 8.49 23.41 -35.34
CA PHE A 292 8.57 23.59 -33.90
C PHE A 292 7.43 22.88 -33.15
N SER A 293 6.23 22.86 -33.74
CA SER A 293 5.07 22.16 -33.21
C SER A 293 5.31 20.66 -33.01
N SER A 294 5.97 19.98 -33.96
CA SER A 294 6.32 18.56 -33.87
C SER A 294 7.27 18.23 -32.72
N PHE A 295 8.10 19.19 -32.31
CA PHE A 295 8.96 19.04 -31.13
C PHE A 295 8.25 19.34 -29.82
N GLN A 296 7.21 20.18 -29.80
CA GLN A 296 6.42 20.45 -28.60
C GLN A 296 5.26 19.46 -28.40
N GLN A 297 4.91 18.69 -29.42
CA GLN A 297 3.98 17.58 -29.27
C GLN A 297 4.41 16.68 -28.10
N ASP A 298 3.41 16.27 -27.32
CA ASP A 298 3.52 15.41 -26.14
C ASP A 298 4.28 16.02 -24.94
N LYS A 299 4.48 17.36 -24.92
CA LYS A 299 5.22 18.08 -23.86
C LYS A 299 4.40 19.17 -23.16
N ALA A 300 3.08 19.19 -23.37
CA ALA A 300 2.20 20.02 -22.55
C ALA A 300 2.23 19.50 -21.11
N TRP A 301 2.16 20.39 -20.13
CA TRP A 301 2.18 20.06 -18.70
C TRP A 301 3.33 19.12 -18.29
N LEU A 302 4.49 19.27 -18.95
CA LEU A 302 5.64 18.43 -18.68
C LEU A 302 6.13 18.68 -17.24
N THR A 303 6.12 17.67 -16.38
CA THR A 303 6.70 17.76 -15.03
C THR A 303 7.67 16.62 -14.80
N SER A 304 8.61 16.84 -13.88
CA SER A 304 9.62 15.86 -13.53
C SER A 304 9.90 15.97 -12.05
N ASP A 305 9.48 14.95 -11.32
CA ASP A 305 9.76 14.81 -9.90
C ASP A 305 10.94 13.85 -9.74
N VAL A 306 12.05 14.39 -9.25
CA VAL A 306 13.26 13.61 -8.99
C VAL A 306 13.48 13.51 -7.50
N LEU A 307 13.50 12.28 -6.99
CA LEU A 307 13.83 11.98 -5.61
C LEU A 307 15.16 11.21 -5.55
N HIS A 308 16.08 11.71 -4.72
CA HIS A 308 17.37 11.10 -4.45
C HIS A 308 17.37 10.61 -3.00
N VAL A 309 17.40 9.29 -2.82
CA VAL A 309 17.49 8.65 -1.50
C VAL A 309 18.74 7.78 -1.48
N MET A 310 19.70 8.13 -0.62
CA MET A 310 20.98 7.40 -0.48
C MET A 310 21.71 7.20 -1.83
N GLY A 311 21.70 8.22 -2.70
CA GLY A 311 22.33 8.16 -4.02
C GLY A 311 21.55 7.38 -5.09
N MET A 312 20.42 6.77 -4.74
CA MET A 312 19.53 6.11 -5.69
C MET A 312 18.47 7.12 -6.19
N ARG A 313 18.16 7.07 -7.49
CA ARG A 313 17.23 8.01 -8.15
C ARG A 313 15.87 7.36 -8.35
N PHE A 314 14.81 8.11 -8.04
CA PHE A 314 13.43 7.85 -8.44
C PHE A 314 12.99 9.03 -9.30
N LEU A 315 12.67 8.78 -10.56
CA LEU A 315 12.19 9.78 -11.50
C LEU A 315 10.73 9.46 -11.80
N MET A 316 9.86 10.44 -11.61
CA MET A 316 8.49 10.40 -12.12
C MET A 316 8.32 11.54 -13.11
N ARG A 317 7.79 11.23 -14.28
CA ARG A 317 7.49 12.19 -15.33
C ARG A 317 6.01 12.18 -15.61
N GLU A 318 5.44 13.36 -15.70
CA GLU A 318 4.13 13.60 -16.28
C GLU A 318 4.34 14.33 -17.61
N ASN A 319 3.63 13.91 -18.64
CA ASN A 319 3.55 14.67 -19.87
C ASN A 319 2.16 14.53 -20.48
N ARG A 320 1.66 15.62 -21.06
CA ARG A 320 0.32 15.71 -21.62
C ARG A 320 0.34 16.03 -23.10
N ARG A 321 -0.75 15.68 -23.76
CA ARG A 321 -1.12 16.14 -25.09
C ARG A 321 -2.40 16.94 -25.00
N SER A 322 -2.34 18.22 -25.31
CA SER A 322 -3.49 19.12 -25.32
C SER A 322 -4.30 18.98 -26.60
N LEU A 323 -5.62 18.98 -26.45
CA LEU A 323 -6.62 18.98 -27.51
C LEU A 323 -7.67 20.02 -27.15
N PHE A 324 -7.84 21.01 -28.03
CA PHE A 324 -8.76 22.12 -27.79
C PHE A 324 -10.01 21.92 -28.65
N THR A 325 -11.19 22.00 -28.06
CA THR A 325 -12.45 22.04 -28.80
C THR A 325 -13.12 23.38 -28.54
N LEU A 326 -13.31 24.16 -29.60
CA LEU A 326 -14.00 25.44 -29.52
C LEU A 326 -15.44 25.27 -30.01
N ARG A 327 -16.42 25.59 -29.18
CA ARG A 327 -17.84 25.58 -29.53
C ARG A 327 -18.41 26.98 -29.43
N ALA A 328 -19.25 27.38 -30.39
CA ALA A 328 -20.04 28.60 -30.27
C ALA A 328 -21.24 28.34 -29.35
N LEU A 329 -21.52 29.24 -28.40
CA LEU A 329 -22.82 29.24 -27.73
C LEU A 329 -23.89 29.67 -28.74
N GLY A 330 -25.05 29.00 -28.70
CA GLY A 330 -26.15 29.25 -29.62
C GLY A 330 -26.60 30.73 -29.64
N SER A 331 -27.19 31.12 -30.78
CA SER A 331 -27.58 32.49 -31.14
C SER A 331 -28.42 33.23 -30.10
N ASP A 332 -29.11 32.52 -29.20
CA ASP A 332 -29.97 33.11 -28.17
C ASP A 332 -29.19 33.65 -26.95
N SER A 333 -27.89 33.37 -26.86
CA SER A 333 -27.01 33.73 -25.72
C SER A 333 -25.79 34.56 -26.14
N GLY A 334 -26.02 35.61 -26.93
CA GLY A 334 -25.08 36.72 -27.07
C GLY A 334 -23.72 36.45 -27.72
N GLY A 335 -23.52 35.32 -28.42
CA GLY A 335 -22.29 35.06 -29.20
C GLY A 335 -21.06 34.63 -28.39
N GLY A 336 -21.24 34.06 -27.20
CA GLY A 336 -20.14 33.54 -26.38
C GLY A 336 -19.46 32.33 -27.02
N ARG A 337 -18.22 32.02 -26.62
CA ARG A 337 -17.50 30.81 -27.05
C ARG A 337 -17.15 29.95 -25.84
N VAL A 338 -17.37 28.64 -25.95
CA VAL A 338 -16.88 27.66 -24.96
C VAL A 338 -15.60 27.05 -25.47
N LEU A 339 -14.55 27.12 -24.65
CA LEU A 339 -13.34 26.35 -24.84
C LEU A 339 -13.42 25.11 -23.95
N GLU A 340 -13.33 23.93 -24.57
CA GLU A 340 -13.12 22.67 -23.87
C GLU A 340 -11.65 22.26 -24.07
N HIS A 341 -10.90 22.18 -22.97
CA HIS A 341 -9.54 21.67 -22.96
C HIS A 341 -9.55 20.20 -22.52
N ALA A 342 -9.29 19.31 -23.46
CA ALA A 342 -9.08 17.90 -23.20
C ALA A 342 -7.58 17.60 -23.26
N SER A 343 -7.04 16.89 -22.28
CA SER A 343 -5.64 16.49 -22.26
C SER A 343 -5.50 14.98 -22.12
N LEU A 344 -4.61 14.39 -22.93
CA LEU A 344 -4.20 13.00 -22.76
C LEU A 344 -2.94 12.98 -21.90
N LEU A 345 -3.00 12.32 -20.75
CA LEU A 345 -1.90 12.18 -19.80
C LEU A 345 -1.10 10.90 -20.04
N ASN A 346 0.21 11.03 -19.85
CA ASN A 346 1.14 9.93 -19.74
C ASN A 346 1.96 10.10 -18.46
N PHE A 347 1.93 9.08 -17.59
CA PHE A 347 2.81 8.97 -16.43
C PHE A 347 3.87 7.91 -16.69
N SER A 348 5.14 8.29 -16.53
CA SER A 348 6.27 7.38 -16.66
C SER A 348 7.15 7.45 -15.43
N THR A 349 7.49 6.29 -14.87
CA THR A 349 8.37 6.17 -13.71
C THR A 349 9.64 5.39 -14.08
N SER A 350 10.80 5.87 -13.60
CA SER A 350 12.08 5.23 -13.85
C SER A 350 13.09 5.50 -12.71
N GLY A 351 14.26 4.86 -12.80
CA GLY A 351 15.34 5.02 -11.82
C GLY A 351 15.54 3.79 -10.94
N SER A 352 16.69 3.74 -10.24
CA SER A 352 17.12 2.58 -9.47
C SER A 352 16.20 2.27 -8.28
N LEU A 353 15.68 3.29 -7.59
CA LEU A 353 14.70 3.10 -6.52
C LEU A 353 13.42 2.43 -7.02
N TYR A 354 12.97 2.79 -8.23
CA TYR A 354 11.79 2.21 -8.84
C TYR A 354 12.02 0.75 -9.25
N THR A 355 13.20 0.44 -9.79
CA THR A 355 13.58 -0.95 -10.07
C THR A 355 13.62 -1.79 -8.79
N ILE A 356 14.18 -1.26 -7.70
CA ILE A 356 14.19 -1.94 -6.39
C ILE A 356 12.76 -2.20 -5.91
N LEU A 357 11.85 -1.22 -6.03
CA LEU A 357 10.43 -1.40 -5.68
C LEU A 357 9.82 -2.60 -6.41
N ILE A 358 9.99 -2.68 -7.74
CA ILE A 358 9.46 -3.79 -8.56
C ILE A 358 10.07 -5.14 -8.12
N LEU A 359 11.39 -5.19 -7.90
CA LEU A 359 12.08 -6.41 -7.47
C LEU A 359 11.61 -6.88 -6.10
N VAL A 360 11.44 -5.96 -5.14
CA VAL A 360 10.94 -6.27 -3.80
C VAL A 360 9.51 -6.79 -3.87
N ASP A 361 8.64 -6.17 -4.67
CA ASP A 361 7.26 -6.64 -4.83
C ASP A 361 7.17 -8.02 -5.50
N ALA A 362 8.00 -8.27 -6.51
CA ALA A 362 8.10 -9.58 -7.15
C ALA A 362 8.59 -10.66 -6.16
N ALA A 363 9.59 -10.33 -5.33
CA ALA A 363 10.08 -11.22 -4.28
C ALA A 363 9.01 -11.50 -3.21
N LEU A 364 8.28 -10.47 -2.77
CA LEU A 364 7.16 -10.61 -1.81
C LEU A 364 6.03 -11.47 -2.39
N LEU A 365 5.67 -11.27 -3.66
CA LEU A 365 4.68 -12.10 -4.35
C LEU A 365 5.14 -13.57 -4.41
N LEU A 366 6.39 -13.82 -4.80
CA LEU A 366 6.94 -15.17 -4.86
C LEU A 366 6.95 -15.84 -3.48
N LEU A 367 7.37 -15.13 -2.43
CA LEU A 367 7.35 -15.64 -1.05
C LEU A 367 5.93 -15.97 -0.57
N ASN A 368 4.95 -15.11 -0.87
CA ASN A 368 3.55 -15.37 -0.56
C ASN A 368 3.04 -16.62 -1.31
N VAL A 369 3.39 -16.78 -2.58
CA VAL A 369 3.02 -17.97 -3.39
C VAL A 369 3.67 -19.24 -2.83
N CYS A 370 4.99 -19.23 -2.62
CA CYS A 370 5.72 -20.37 -2.04
C CYS A 370 5.13 -20.77 -0.69
N SER A 371 4.84 -19.79 0.16
CA SER A 371 4.22 -20.04 1.44
C SER A 371 2.79 -20.60 1.32
N ALA A 372 1.96 -20.10 0.42
CA ALA A 372 0.61 -20.61 0.24
C ALA A 372 0.62 -22.04 -0.32
N VAL A 373 1.54 -22.34 -1.23
CA VAL A 373 1.77 -23.70 -1.76
C VAL A 373 2.25 -24.63 -0.66
N GLU A 374 3.16 -24.20 0.22
CA GLU A 374 3.62 -24.98 1.36
C GLU A 374 2.47 -25.29 2.33
N ILE A 375 1.68 -24.29 2.73
CA ILE A 375 0.49 -24.50 3.56
C ILE A 375 -0.49 -25.45 2.85
N GLY A 376 -0.73 -25.25 1.55
CA GLY A 376 -1.58 -26.11 0.74
C GLY A 376 -1.09 -27.57 0.70
N ARG A 377 0.21 -27.79 0.55
CA ARG A 377 0.84 -29.12 0.51
C ARG A 377 0.87 -29.79 1.89
N CYS A 378 1.16 -29.05 2.95
CA CYS A 378 1.26 -29.60 4.30
C CYS A 378 -0.10 -29.84 4.95
N MET A 379 -1.09 -28.98 4.67
CA MET A 379 -2.40 -29.01 5.32
C MET A 379 -3.50 -29.55 4.40
N LEU A 380 -3.57 -29.09 3.14
CA LEU A 380 -4.71 -29.41 2.25
C LEU A 380 -4.54 -30.70 1.46
N TRP A 381 -3.34 -30.95 0.93
CA TRP A 381 -3.05 -32.15 0.14
C TRP A 381 -3.37 -33.45 0.90
N PRO A 382 -3.04 -33.58 2.20
CA PRO A 382 -3.43 -34.74 2.98
C PRO A 382 -4.94 -34.84 3.23
N LEU A 383 -5.66 -33.71 3.23
CA LEU A 383 -7.13 -33.67 3.33
C LEU A 383 -7.83 -33.96 1.99
N TRP A 384 -7.15 -33.74 0.86
CA TRP A 384 -7.67 -33.98 -0.50
C TRP A 384 -7.40 -35.39 -1.02
N LYS A 385 -6.25 -36.01 -0.69
CA LYS A 385 -5.96 -37.42 -1.04
C LYS A 385 -7.09 -38.43 -0.71
N PRO A 386 -7.78 -38.36 0.44
CA PRO A 386 -8.89 -39.28 0.75
C PRO A 386 -10.20 -39.01 -0.04
N LEU A 387 -10.23 -38.03 -0.96
CA LEU A 387 -11.36 -37.84 -1.89
C LEU A 387 -11.20 -38.61 -3.21
N ILE A 388 -9.99 -39.11 -3.52
CA ILE A 388 -9.67 -39.79 -4.78
C ILE A 388 -9.55 -41.32 -4.58
N VAL A 389 -9.30 -41.77 -3.35
CA VAL A 389 -9.16 -43.20 -3.00
C VAL A 389 -10.06 -43.52 -1.80
N THR A 390 -10.81 -44.61 -1.88
CA THR A 390 -11.74 -45.15 -0.87
C THR A 390 -11.08 -45.63 0.43
N GLU A 391 -9.90 -45.13 0.79
CA GLU A 391 -9.23 -45.38 2.07
C GLU A 391 -9.53 -44.24 3.06
N TYR A 392 -10.77 -44.19 3.53
CA TYR A 392 -11.22 -43.21 4.53
C TYR A 392 -10.69 -43.50 5.95
N GLN A 393 -10.11 -44.69 6.19
CA GLN A 393 -9.89 -45.21 7.55
C GLN A 393 -8.50 -44.94 8.14
N THR A 394 -7.43 -44.87 7.35
CA THR A 394 -6.06 -44.86 7.91
C THR A 394 -5.61 -43.46 8.34
N TRP A 395 -5.94 -42.41 7.60
CA TRP A 395 -5.49 -41.05 7.92
C TRP A 395 -6.47 -40.24 8.78
N SER A 396 -7.77 -40.54 8.70
CA SER A 396 -8.75 -40.00 9.66
C SER A 396 -8.46 -40.45 11.09
N ALA A 397 -7.79 -41.59 11.26
CA ALA A 397 -7.26 -42.04 12.54
C ALA A 397 -6.06 -41.20 13.02
N HIS A 398 -5.19 -40.69 12.12
CA HIS A 398 -4.01 -39.90 12.49
C HIS A 398 -4.35 -38.42 12.76
N ALA A 399 -5.19 -37.80 11.94
CA ALA A 399 -5.70 -36.45 12.20
C ALA A 399 -6.65 -36.42 13.43
N ARG A 400 -7.45 -37.48 13.66
CA ARG A 400 -8.15 -37.67 14.96
C ARG A 400 -7.19 -37.94 16.10
N LYS A 401 -6.05 -38.62 15.87
CA LYS A 401 -5.01 -38.84 16.90
C LYS A 401 -4.43 -37.51 17.39
N MET A 402 -4.32 -36.50 16.53
CA MET A 402 -3.95 -35.14 16.92
C MET A 402 -5.13 -34.25 17.37
N GLY A 403 -6.38 -34.71 17.25
CA GLY A 403 -7.57 -34.00 17.75
C GLY A 403 -8.04 -32.80 16.93
N PHE A 404 -7.47 -32.55 15.74
CA PHE A 404 -7.87 -31.43 14.87
C PHE A 404 -8.95 -31.86 13.87
N VAL A 405 -9.99 -31.03 13.74
CA VAL A 405 -11.11 -31.17 12.80
C VAL A 405 -10.86 -30.23 11.61
N LEU A 406 -11.46 -30.50 10.44
CA LEU A 406 -11.36 -29.64 9.25
C LEU A 406 -11.68 -28.15 9.55
N GLY A 407 -12.59 -27.90 10.50
CA GLY A 407 -12.93 -26.55 10.96
C GLY A 407 -11.81 -25.83 11.74
N ASP A 408 -10.86 -26.55 12.33
CA ASP A 408 -9.71 -25.96 13.04
C ASP A 408 -8.64 -25.44 12.06
N TYR A 409 -8.69 -25.88 10.79
CA TYR A 409 -7.87 -25.38 9.70
C TYR A 409 -8.55 -24.23 8.93
N ALA A 410 -9.81 -23.93 9.22
CA ALA A 410 -10.44 -22.72 8.72
C ALA A 410 -9.59 -21.52 9.19
N ARG A 411 -9.24 -20.63 8.26
CA ARG A 411 -8.35 -19.47 8.41
C ARG A 411 -6.85 -19.74 8.33
N ALA A 412 -6.39 -21.00 8.22
CA ALA A 412 -4.96 -21.30 8.06
C ALA A 412 -4.35 -20.69 6.77
N PHE A 413 -5.15 -20.50 5.72
CA PHE A 413 -4.72 -19.83 4.49
C PHE A 413 -4.63 -18.31 4.61
N ARG A 414 -5.29 -17.69 5.60
CA ARG A 414 -5.23 -16.23 5.82
C ARG A 414 -3.98 -15.80 6.59
N VAL A 415 -3.13 -16.75 6.96
CA VAL A 415 -1.96 -16.49 7.78
C VAL A 415 -0.90 -15.73 6.96
N THR A 416 -0.79 -14.44 7.25
CA THR A 416 0.19 -13.55 6.63
C THR A 416 1.63 -13.86 7.05
N LEU A 417 2.60 -13.41 6.24
CA LEU A 417 4.04 -13.52 6.52
C LEU A 417 4.59 -12.31 7.32
N PHE A 418 3.74 -11.38 7.77
CA PHE A 418 4.18 -10.12 8.40
C PHE A 418 4.92 -10.28 9.73
N ARG A 419 4.96 -11.48 10.31
CA ARG A 419 5.78 -11.79 11.48
C ARG A 419 7.23 -12.12 11.16
N SER A 420 7.50 -12.55 9.94
CA SER A 420 8.88 -12.80 9.53
C SER A 420 9.59 -11.45 9.41
N THR A 421 10.65 -11.25 10.20
CA THR A 421 11.46 -10.02 10.18
C THR A 421 11.90 -9.60 8.77
N PRO A 422 12.48 -10.47 7.91
CA PRO A 422 12.87 -10.07 6.56
C PRO A 422 11.66 -9.70 5.69
N VAL A 423 10.54 -10.43 5.78
CA VAL A 423 9.35 -10.14 4.99
C VAL A 423 8.68 -8.85 5.46
N ALA A 424 8.63 -8.61 6.76
CA ALA A 424 8.11 -7.38 7.35
C ALA A 424 8.95 -6.16 6.91
N LEU A 425 10.28 -6.29 6.91
CA LEU A 425 11.18 -5.24 6.43
C LEU A 425 11.00 -4.98 4.93
N LEU A 426 10.99 -6.02 4.10
CA LEU A 426 10.76 -5.90 2.66
C LEU A 426 9.38 -5.29 2.37
N THR A 427 8.35 -5.70 3.12
CA THR A 427 7.01 -5.13 3.01
C THR A 427 7.03 -3.66 3.40
N LEU A 428 7.67 -3.28 4.51
CA LEU A 428 7.78 -1.89 4.93
C LEU A 428 8.46 -1.04 3.85
N VAL A 429 9.60 -1.49 3.31
CA VAL A 429 10.32 -0.82 2.21
C VAL A 429 9.43 -0.69 0.97
N SER A 430 8.77 -1.78 0.55
CA SER A 430 7.83 -1.77 -0.57
C SER A 430 6.70 -0.76 -0.37
N ARG A 431 6.09 -0.70 0.82
CA ARG A 431 4.97 0.22 1.09
C ARG A 431 5.42 1.67 1.18
N LEU A 432 6.59 1.94 1.76
CA LEU A 432 7.18 3.29 1.79
C LEU A 432 7.52 3.78 0.38
N LEU A 433 8.13 2.93 -0.46
CA LEU A 433 8.43 3.28 -1.85
C LEU A 433 7.17 3.39 -2.71
N SER A 434 6.17 2.53 -2.48
CA SER A 434 4.88 2.60 -3.18
C SER A 434 4.09 3.86 -2.82
N TRP A 435 4.34 4.47 -1.65
CA TRP A 435 3.71 5.75 -1.28
C TRP A 435 4.05 6.87 -2.26
N LEU A 436 5.24 6.81 -2.90
CA LEU A 436 5.63 7.76 -3.94
C LEU A 436 4.66 7.74 -5.14
N LEU A 437 4.01 6.60 -5.40
CA LEU A 437 3.04 6.40 -6.47
C LEU A 437 1.63 6.91 -6.10
N VAL A 438 1.41 7.39 -4.88
CA VAL A 438 0.14 7.98 -4.48
C VAL A 438 -0.08 9.30 -5.19
N PHE A 439 0.95 10.11 -5.44
CA PHE A 439 0.83 11.39 -6.15
C PHE A 439 0.20 11.28 -7.54
N PRO A 440 0.75 10.46 -8.47
CA PRO A 440 0.13 10.28 -9.78
C PRO A 440 -1.26 9.65 -9.66
N SER A 441 -1.47 8.78 -8.66
CA SER A 441 -2.79 8.22 -8.37
C SER A 441 -3.81 9.27 -7.92
N LEU A 442 -3.37 10.30 -7.17
CA LEU A 442 -4.22 11.40 -6.74
C LEU A 442 -4.59 12.32 -7.90
N ILE A 443 -3.64 12.62 -8.79
CA ILE A 443 -3.90 13.42 -10.00
C ILE A 443 -4.94 12.71 -10.88
N LEU A 444 -4.80 11.39 -11.05
CA LEU A 444 -5.79 10.59 -11.77
C LEU A 444 -7.16 10.56 -11.07
N TRP A 445 -7.19 10.52 -9.74
CA TRP A 445 -8.44 10.58 -8.98
C TRP A 445 -9.14 11.94 -9.08
N THR A 446 -8.39 13.06 -9.11
CA THR A 446 -8.98 14.40 -9.19
C THR A 446 -9.41 14.78 -10.60
N ASP A 447 -8.62 14.39 -11.61
CA ASP A 447 -8.78 14.87 -12.98
C ASP A 447 -9.43 13.82 -13.91
N GLY A 448 -9.41 12.54 -13.50
CA GLY A 448 -9.87 11.38 -14.28
C GLY A 448 -11.40 11.31 -14.44
N HIS A 449 -11.82 10.93 -15.65
CA HIS A 449 -13.25 10.73 -16.00
C HIS A 449 -13.66 9.23 -16.01
N PHE A 450 -12.77 8.31 -15.64
CA PHE A 450 -12.99 6.86 -15.76
C PHE A 450 -12.97 6.13 -14.41
N GLY A 451 -14.09 5.48 -14.07
CA GLY A 451 -14.29 4.79 -12.78
C GLY A 451 -13.41 3.55 -12.50
N GLY A 452 -12.51 3.16 -13.41
CA GLY A 452 -11.53 2.09 -13.17
C GLY A 452 -10.27 2.57 -12.43
N GLU A 453 -9.94 3.85 -12.57
CA GLU A 453 -8.73 4.48 -12.04
C GLU A 453 -8.90 4.89 -10.57
N ASP A 454 -10.10 5.35 -10.22
CA ASP A 454 -10.51 5.60 -8.84
C ASP A 454 -10.26 4.36 -7.98
N VAL A 455 -10.67 3.19 -8.47
CA VAL A 455 -10.45 1.92 -7.79
C VAL A 455 -8.96 1.65 -7.59
N HIS A 456 -8.09 1.99 -8.54
CA HIS A 456 -6.66 1.79 -8.38
C HIS A 456 -6.07 2.73 -7.32
N ALA A 457 -6.37 4.02 -7.39
CA ALA A 457 -5.91 5.01 -6.42
C ALA A 457 -6.39 4.67 -5.00
N LEU A 458 -7.66 4.26 -4.85
CA LEU A 458 -8.20 3.78 -3.58
C LEU A 458 -7.46 2.52 -3.09
N LEU A 459 -7.19 1.55 -3.97
CA LEU A 459 -6.46 0.34 -3.62
C LEU A 459 -5.01 0.63 -3.22
N THR A 460 -4.36 1.62 -3.84
CA THR A 460 -3.01 2.07 -3.49
C THR A 460 -3.00 2.72 -2.10
N VAL A 461 -3.96 3.59 -1.80
CA VAL A 461 -4.12 4.21 -0.47
C VAL A 461 -4.51 3.17 0.60
N LEU A 462 -5.38 2.20 0.25
CA LEU A 462 -5.81 1.14 1.16
C LEU A 462 -4.60 0.43 1.77
N ARG A 463 -3.53 0.20 1.00
CA ARG A 463 -2.34 -0.56 1.43
C ARG A 463 -1.58 0.05 2.62
N VAL A 464 -1.87 1.29 3.03
CA VAL A 464 -1.31 1.89 4.26
C VAL A 464 -1.62 1.06 5.51
N TRP A 465 -2.75 0.32 5.54
CA TRP A 465 -3.09 -0.53 6.69
C TRP A 465 -2.03 -1.60 7.00
N VAL A 466 -1.24 -2.01 6.01
CA VAL A 466 -0.15 -2.97 6.20
C VAL A 466 0.95 -2.38 7.08
N ILE A 467 1.31 -1.11 6.87
CA ILE A 467 2.28 -0.40 7.72
C ILE A 467 1.76 -0.31 9.15
N VAL A 468 0.50 0.08 9.33
CA VAL A 468 -0.16 0.14 10.65
C VAL A 468 -0.11 -1.22 11.34
N THR A 469 -0.40 -2.29 10.60
CA THR A 469 -0.37 -3.66 11.14
C THR A 469 1.04 -4.07 11.59
N ILE A 470 2.07 -3.76 10.80
CA ILE A 470 3.47 -4.02 11.16
C ILE A 470 3.86 -3.22 12.42
N CYS A 471 3.51 -1.92 12.48
CA CYS A 471 3.79 -1.07 13.63
C CYS A 471 3.10 -1.55 14.91
N VAL A 472 1.81 -1.88 14.85
CA VAL A 472 1.05 -2.41 15.99
C VAL A 472 1.65 -3.73 16.48
N ARG A 473 2.04 -4.63 15.56
CA ARG A 473 2.68 -5.90 15.92
C ARG A 473 4.03 -5.69 16.60
N ASN A 474 4.90 -4.88 16.01
CA ASN A 474 6.23 -4.60 16.58
C ASN A 474 6.13 -3.89 17.94
N GLY A 475 5.24 -2.90 18.06
CA GLY A 475 4.95 -2.25 19.34
C GLY A 475 4.44 -3.22 20.39
N TRP A 476 3.56 -4.15 20.01
CA TRP A 476 3.07 -5.19 20.93
C TRP A 476 4.17 -6.19 21.33
N ASN A 477 5.03 -6.60 20.40
CA ASN A 477 6.16 -7.48 20.70
C ASN A 477 7.10 -6.86 21.74
N MET A 478 7.33 -5.53 21.68
CA MET A 478 8.09 -4.82 22.70
C MET A 478 7.40 -4.89 24.07
N VAL A 479 6.07 -4.75 24.13
CA VAL A 479 5.31 -4.91 25.40
C VAL A 479 5.44 -6.32 25.95
N VAL A 480 5.36 -7.34 25.10
CA VAL A 480 5.53 -8.75 25.50
C VAL A 480 6.93 -9.02 26.03
N ALA A 481 7.96 -8.42 25.42
CA ALA A 481 9.34 -8.56 25.87
C ALA A 481 9.58 -7.93 27.26
N LEU A 482 8.80 -6.91 27.64
CA LEU A 482 8.88 -6.28 28.95
C LEU A 482 8.16 -7.08 30.05
N ASP A 483 6.93 -7.55 29.78
CA ASP A 483 6.17 -8.37 30.73
C ASP A 483 5.21 -9.33 29.99
N GLU A 484 5.68 -10.55 29.76
CA GLU A 484 4.93 -11.60 29.09
C GLU A 484 3.63 -11.95 29.83
N LYS A 485 3.66 -11.97 31.17
CA LYS A 485 2.51 -12.42 31.98
C LYS A 485 1.36 -11.41 31.90
N ARG A 486 1.68 -10.11 32.00
CA ARG A 486 0.68 -9.04 31.82
C ARG A 486 0.18 -8.99 30.38
N ALA A 487 1.07 -9.14 29.40
CA ALA A 487 0.67 -9.16 28.00
C ALA A 487 -0.29 -10.33 27.71
N LEU A 488 -0.01 -11.52 28.25
CA LEU A 488 -0.90 -12.68 28.13
C LEU A 488 -2.27 -12.42 28.78
N ALA A 489 -2.31 -11.77 29.95
CA ALA A 489 -3.56 -11.39 30.61
C ALA A 489 -4.41 -10.43 29.75
N VAL A 490 -3.77 -9.47 29.06
CA VAL A 490 -4.43 -8.56 28.13
C VAL A 490 -4.98 -9.31 26.91
N VAL A 491 -4.18 -10.19 26.31
CA VAL A 491 -4.54 -10.96 25.09
C VAL A 491 -5.62 -12.01 25.33
N ARG A 492 -5.80 -12.47 26.58
CA ARG A 492 -6.93 -13.30 26.97
C ARG A 492 -8.25 -12.53 27.04
N ARG A 493 -8.18 -11.24 27.38
CA ARG A 493 -9.36 -10.36 27.53
C ARG A 493 -9.68 -9.59 26.26
N THR A 494 -8.71 -9.40 25.39
CA THR A 494 -8.83 -8.55 24.20
C THR A 494 -8.17 -9.18 22.99
N TYR A 495 -8.71 -8.86 21.83
CA TYR A 495 -8.08 -9.11 20.56
C TYR A 495 -8.54 -8.02 19.58
N ILE A 496 -7.74 -7.82 18.55
CA ILE A 496 -8.04 -6.91 17.46
C ILE A 496 -7.92 -7.72 16.17
N SER A 497 -8.95 -7.71 15.34
CA SER A 497 -8.87 -8.38 14.04
C SER A 497 -8.01 -7.57 13.07
N THR A 498 -7.28 -8.26 12.20
CA THR A 498 -6.55 -7.62 11.09
C THR A 498 -7.49 -6.77 10.22
N LEU A 499 -8.73 -7.20 10.04
CA LEU A 499 -9.76 -6.47 9.31
C LEU A 499 -10.21 -5.19 10.04
N GLU A 500 -10.18 -5.18 11.37
CA GLU A 500 -10.51 -3.97 12.16
C GLU A 500 -9.39 -2.94 12.02
N VAL A 501 -8.13 -3.38 12.05
CA VAL A 501 -6.98 -2.51 11.77
C VAL A 501 -7.09 -1.94 10.35
N ALA A 502 -7.45 -2.77 9.37
CA ALA A 502 -7.67 -2.33 7.99
C ALA A 502 -8.82 -1.32 7.87
N ALA A 503 -9.95 -1.57 8.53
CA ALA A 503 -11.11 -0.68 8.53
C ALA A 503 -10.77 0.68 9.16
N ILE A 504 -10.11 0.70 10.33
CA ILE A 504 -9.68 1.94 10.99
C ILE A 504 -8.73 2.71 10.08
N SER A 505 -7.72 2.03 9.52
CA SER A 505 -6.73 2.65 8.63
C SER A 505 -7.39 3.25 7.39
N LEU A 506 -8.37 2.55 6.80
CA LEU A 506 -9.13 3.03 5.65
C LEU A 506 -9.99 4.24 5.99
N THR A 507 -10.68 4.24 7.14
CA THR A 507 -11.49 5.39 7.57
C THR A 507 -10.62 6.62 7.80
N VAL A 508 -9.47 6.47 8.46
CA VAL A 508 -8.51 7.57 8.65
C VAL A 508 -7.98 8.06 7.30
N ALA A 509 -7.49 7.14 6.46
CA ALA A 509 -6.96 7.50 5.15
C ALA A 509 -7.99 8.23 4.28
N SER A 510 -9.25 7.78 4.27
CA SER A 510 -10.33 8.43 3.51
C SER A 510 -10.66 9.83 4.03
N CYS A 511 -10.58 10.08 5.34
CA CYS A 511 -10.77 11.40 5.93
C CYS A 511 -9.64 12.37 5.57
N PHE A 512 -8.39 11.88 5.49
CA PHE A 512 -7.24 12.67 5.01
C PHE A 512 -7.26 12.86 3.49
N LEU A 513 -7.80 11.90 2.74
CA LEU A 513 -7.91 11.96 1.29
C LEU A 513 -8.82 13.10 0.84
N SER A 514 -9.96 13.28 1.53
CA SER A 514 -10.93 14.32 1.20
C SER A 514 -10.49 15.73 1.58
N THR A 515 -9.61 15.89 2.58
CA THR A 515 -9.29 17.20 3.17
C THR A 515 -7.91 17.71 2.83
N SER A 516 -6.88 16.85 2.80
CA SER A 516 -5.48 17.27 2.64
C SER A 516 -4.85 16.76 1.34
N LEU A 517 -5.17 15.53 0.91
CA LEU A 517 -4.47 14.92 -0.22
C LEU A 517 -4.92 15.48 -1.59
N SER A 518 -6.17 15.96 -1.71
CA SER A 518 -6.68 16.56 -2.96
C SER A 518 -5.91 17.81 -3.37
N ASN A 519 -5.50 18.64 -2.42
CA ASN A 519 -4.75 19.87 -2.70
C ASN A 519 -3.22 19.65 -2.71
N MET A 520 -2.76 18.53 -2.16
CA MET A 520 -1.34 18.24 -1.97
C MET A 520 -0.52 18.24 -3.26
N SER A 521 -1.09 17.73 -4.37
CA SER A 521 -0.39 17.74 -5.66
C SER A 521 -0.09 19.18 -6.12
N ARG A 522 -1.09 20.06 -6.07
CA ARG A 522 -0.96 21.47 -6.45
C ARG A 522 -0.02 22.23 -5.52
N GLU A 523 -0.17 22.05 -4.21
CA GLU A 523 0.70 22.67 -3.21
C GLU A 523 2.17 22.23 -3.38
N LYS A 524 2.40 20.94 -3.68
CA LYS A 524 3.73 20.44 -4.00
C LYS A 524 4.32 21.14 -5.22
N SER A 525 3.57 21.21 -6.33
CA SER A 525 4.04 21.85 -7.56
C SER A 525 4.33 23.35 -7.37
N LEU A 526 3.56 24.04 -6.52
CA LEU A 526 3.83 25.42 -6.12
C LEU A 526 5.11 25.54 -5.27
N HIS A 527 5.28 24.66 -4.27
CA HIS A 527 6.45 24.65 -3.40
C HIS A 527 7.74 24.34 -4.18
N GLU A 528 7.67 23.42 -5.13
CA GLU A 528 8.77 23.02 -6.00
C GLU A 528 9.00 23.99 -7.17
N ARG A 529 8.18 25.03 -7.32
CA ARG A 529 8.21 26.01 -8.43
C ARG A 529 8.07 25.38 -9.81
N GLN A 530 7.38 24.25 -9.89
CA GLN A 530 6.93 23.64 -11.14
C GLN A 530 5.65 24.31 -11.66
N LEU A 531 4.90 24.96 -10.77
CA LEU A 531 3.76 25.80 -11.09
C LEU A 531 4.00 27.20 -10.52
N VAL A 532 3.66 28.24 -11.28
CA VAL A 532 3.57 29.61 -10.76
C VAL A 532 2.10 30.02 -10.69
N ALA A 533 1.73 30.58 -9.53
CA ALA A 533 0.48 31.29 -9.32
C ALA A 533 0.79 32.78 -9.20
N ASP A 534 0.22 33.59 -10.09
CA ASP A 534 0.42 35.04 -10.13
C ASP A 534 -0.90 35.76 -9.93
N SER A 535 -1.08 36.33 -8.74
CA SER A 535 -2.20 37.20 -8.37
C SER A 535 -1.87 38.70 -8.46
N THR A 536 -0.67 39.04 -8.95
CA THR A 536 -0.14 40.41 -8.90
C THR A 536 -0.07 41.08 -10.26
N SER A 537 0.07 40.32 -11.36
CA SER A 537 0.17 40.92 -12.70
C SER A 537 -1.15 41.47 -13.23
N PHE A 538 -2.28 40.91 -12.80
CA PHE A 538 -3.62 41.31 -13.22
C PHE A 538 -4.53 41.52 -12.03
N VAL A 539 -5.33 42.58 -12.07
CA VAL A 539 -6.22 42.95 -10.97
C VAL A 539 -7.42 41.97 -10.93
N GLY A 540 -7.65 41.33 -9.79
CA GLY A 540 -8.82 40.45 -9.58
C GLY A 540 -8.72 39.06 -10.22
N PHE A 541 -7.57 38.68 -10.78
CA PHE A 541 -7.36 37.36 -11.38
C PHE A 541 -6.09 36.69 -10.85
N THR A 542 -6.14 35.36 -10.70
CA THR A 542 -4.93 34.56 -10.42
C THR A 542 -4.57 33.74 -11.65
N ALA A 543 -3.45 34.09 -12.28
CA ALA A 543 -2.92 33.41 -13.44
C ALA A 543 -2.08 32.20 -13.02
N PHE A 544 -2.29 31.05 -13.67
CA PHE A 544 -1.45 29.86 -13.47
C PHE A 544 -0.59 29.60 -14.70
N ALA A 545 0.63 29.10 -14.49
CA ALA A 545 1.52 28.70 -15.59
C ALA A 545 2.43 27.56 -15.18
N ASN A 546 2.72 26.66 -16.13
CA ASN A 546 3.72 25.61 -15.96
C ASN A 546 5.13 26.20 -16.07
N THR A 547 5.99 25.95 -15.08
CA THR A 547 7.28 26.64 -14.94
C THR A 547 8.45 25.69 -14.73
N PHE A 548 9.66 26.19 -15.01
CA PHE A 548 10.89 25.45 -14.86
C PHE A 548 11.49 25.61 -13.45
N PRO A 549 11.63 24.53 -12.66
CA PRO A 549 12.15 24.55 -11.31
C PRO A 549 13.69 24.56 -11.34
N ALA A 550 14.29 25.68 -11.72
CA ALA A 550 15.75 25.80 -11.89
C ALA A 550 16.57 25.38 -10.66
N GLN A 551 16.00 25.46 -9.46
CA GLN A 551 16.67 25.07 -8.21
C GLN A 551 16.80 23.55 -8.07
N GLN A 552 15.86 22.76 -8.62
CA GLN A 552 15.87 21.30 -8.48
C GLN A 552 17.06 20.65 -9.21
N ASP A 553 17.50 21.21 -10.33
CA ASP A 553 18.63 20.68 -11.10
C ASP A 553 19.98 20.79 -10.36
N SER A 554 20.09 21.73 -9.42
CA SER A 554 21.31 21.93 -8.63
C SER A 554 21.43 21.01 -7.41
N LEU A 555 20.33 20.36 -7.03
CA LEU A 555 20.24 19.58 -5.80
C LEU A 555 20.62 18.13 -6.04
N GLN A 556 21.75 17.70 -5.49
CA GLN A 556 22.19 16.30 -5.53
C GLN A 556 21.36 15.40 -4.61
N ASN A 557 20.77 15.97 -3.55
CA ASN A 557 19.94 15.27 -2.58
C ASN A 557 18.59 15.96 -2.46
N THR A 558 17.53 15.17 -2.25
CA THR A 558 16.20 15.74 -2.00
C THR A 558 16.21 16.49 -0.66
N PRO A 559 15.77 17.77 -0.62
CA PRO A 559 15.66 18.52 0.62
C PRO A 559 14.77 17.80 1.63
N MET A 560 15.14 17.85 2.91
CA MET A 560 14.32 17.28 3.99
C MET A 560 12.93 17.89 4.06
N ALA A 561 12.77 19.17 3.67
CA ALA A 561 11.46 19.82 3.57
C ALA A 561 10.54 19.13 2.55
N THR A 562 11.06 18.78 1.36
CA THR A 562 10.32 18.06 0.33
C THR A 562 9.96 16.65 0.79
N LEU A 563 10.89 15.93 1.43
CA LEU A 563 10.61 14.60 1.99
C LEU A 563 9.57 14.68 3.13
N ALA A 564 9.67 15.68 3.99
CA ALA A 564 8.69 15.91 5.06
C ALA A 564 7.31 16.20 4.48
N PHE A 565 7.21 17.03 3.44
CA PHE A 565 5.95 17.29 2.73
C PHE A 565 5.35 15.99 2.16
N LEU A 566 6.18 15.15 1.55
CA LEU A 566 5.79 13.89 0.92
C LEU A 566 5.29 12.82 1.93
N TYR A 567 5.98 12.69 3.07
CA TYR A 567 5.73 11.62 4.05
C TYR A 567 4.92 12.06 5.28
N SER A 568 4.77 13.36 5.53
CA SER A 568 3.90 13.90 6.60
C SER A 568 2.48 13.30 6.58
N PRO A 569 1.73 13.26 5.46
CA PRO A 569 0.41 12.65 5.43
C PRO A 569 0.43 11.16 5.78
N LEU A 570 1.45 10.42 5.33
CA LEU A 570 1.60 9.00 5.67
C LEU A 570 1.80 8.82 7.17
N LEU A 571 2.69 9.60 7.77
CA LEU A 571 2.96 9.56 9.21
C LEU A 571 1.72 9.94 10.02
N ALA A 572 0.95 10.94 9.58
CA ALA A 572 -0.30 11.32 10.20
C ALA A 572 -1.32 10.18 10.14
N ILE A 573 -1.54 9.58 8.96
CA ILE A 573 -2.48 8.45 8.79
C ILE A 573 -2.07 7.28 9.67
N VAL A 574 -0.79 6.89 9.65
CA VAL A 574 -0.28 5.78 10.45
C VAL A 574 -0.39 6.08 11.96
N GLY A 575 0.02 7.27 12.39
CA GLY A 575 -0.03 7.70 13.78
C GLY A 575 -1.45 7.70 14.35
N TRP A 576 -2.40 8.34 13.67
CA TRP A 576 -3.81 8.34 14.08
C TRP A 576 -4.44 6.96 14.06
N SER A 577 -4.07 6.11 13.09
CA SER A 577 -4.55 4.73 13.02
C SER A 577 -4.06 3.91 14.22
N ILE A 578 -2.78 4.04 14.61
CA ILE A 578 -2.23 3.36 15.79
C ILE A 578 -2.93 3.81 17.07
N VAL A 579 -3.16 5.12 17.23
CA VAL A 579 -3.87 5.68 18.40
C VAL A 579 -5.28 5.09 18.48
N LEU A 580 -6.03 5.07 17.38
CA LEU A 580 -7.38 4.51 17.35
C LEU A 580 -7.41 3.00 17.62
N VAL A 581 -6.45 2.25 17.10
CA VAL A 581 -6.29 0.81 17.40
C VAL A 581 -6.00 0.60 18.90
N ALA A 582 -5.13 1.43 19.50
CA ALA A 582 -4.84 1.36 20.92
C ALA A 582 -6.05 1.71 21.79
N VAL A 583 -6.83 2.74 21.40
CA VAL A 583 -8.09 3.09 22.07
C VAL A 583 -9.09 1.94 21.99
N LEU A 584 -9.25 1.31 20.82
CA LEU A 584 -10.12 0.14 20.65
C LEU A 584 -9.69 -1.01 21.57
N ALA A 585 -8.39 -1.29 21.66
CA ALA A 585 -7.82 -2.30 22.55
C ALA A 585 -8.14 -1.99 24.02
N ALA A 586 -7.89 -0.74 24.44
CA ALA A 586 -8.13 -0.28 25.80
C ALA A 586 -9.62 -0.34 26.18
N VAL A 587 -10.51 0.12 25.30
CA VAL A 587 -11.96 0.05 25.50
C VAL A 587 -12.41 -1.39 25.66
N ARG A 588 -11.93 -2.32 24.82
CA ARG A 588 -12.27 -3.76 24.97
C ARG A 588 -11.75 -4.33 26.28
N PHE A 589 -10.57 -3.92 26.71
CA PHE A 589 -9.98 -4.37 27.97
C PHE A 589 -10.80 -3.88 29.18
N LEU A 590 -11.21 -2.60 29.17
CA LEU A 590 -11.93 -1.95 30.26
C LEU A 590 -13.40 -2.37 30.35
N VAL A 591 -14.12 -2.37 29.22
CA VAL A 591 -15.54 -2.74 29.20
C VAL A 591 -15.70 -4.23 29.50
N GLY A 592 -14.62 -5.02 29.37
CA GLY A 592 -14.63 -6.43 29.72
C GLY A 592 -15.73 -7.19 28.99
N ILE A 593 -16.13 -6.71 27.79
CA ILE A 593 -17.21 -7.32 27.02
C ILE A 593 -16.79 -8.77 26.83
N PRO A 594 -17.51 -9.75 27.43
CA PRO A 594 -17.29 -11.14 27.16
C PRO A 594 -17.74 -11.39 25.72
N SER A 595 -16.87 -11.08 24.76
CA SER A 595 -17.15 -11.08 23.34
C SER A 595 -17.01 -12.50 22.81
N GLY A 596 -17.92 -13.39 23.23
CA GLY A 596 -18.01 -14.77 22.73
C GLY A 596 -18.16 -15.82 23.84
N PRO A 597 -18.89 -16.90 23.57
CA PRO A 597 -19.57 -17.71 24.58
C PRO A 597 -18.56 -18.33 25.54
N ARG A 598 -18.87 -18.29 26.84
CA ARG A 598 -18.35 -19.25 27.81
C ARG A 598 -18.50 -20.63 27.19
N SER A 599 -17.40 -21.14 26.66
CA SER A 599 -17.12 -22.52 26.33
C SER A 599 -18.37 -23.40 26.26
N LEU A 600 -18.89 -23.61 25.06
CA LEU A 600 -19.48 -24.92 24.77
C LEU A 600 -18.29 -25.88 24.78
N ILE A 601 -17.88 -26.27 26.00
CA ILE A 601 -17.06 -27.44 26.25
C ILE A 601 -17.93 -28.57 25.72
N GLN A 602 -17.76 -28.89 24.44
CA GLN A 602 -18.30 -30.10 23.88
C GLN A 602 -17.48 -31.22 24.51
N ARG A 603 -17.88 -31.62 25.73
CA ARG A 603 -17.47 -32.87 26.37
C ARG A 603 -17.89 -33.96 25.39
N THR A 604 -16.98 -34.38 24.54
CA THR A 604 -17.07 -35.69 23.91
C THR A 604 -16.92 -36.69 25.03
N SER A 605 -18.05 -37.13 25.58
CA SER A 605 -18.12 -38.21 26.56
C SER A 605 -17.51 -39.45 25.90
N ALA A 606 -16.28 -39.79 26.31
CA ALA A 606 -15.72 -41.10 26.09
C ALA A 606 -16.54 -42.08 26.94
N ALA A 607 -17.34 -42.92 26.27
CA ALA A 607 -17.97 -44.06 26.91
C ALA A 607 -16.88 -45.12 27.17
N GLY A 608 -16.35 -45.15 28.39
CA GLY A 608 -15.64 -46.31 28.91
C GLY A 608 -16.66 -47.32 29.46
N PRO A 609 -16.45 -48.64 29.29
CA PRO A 609 -17.36 -49.64 29.80
C PRO A 609 -17.25 -49.70 31.33
N LEU A 610 -18.41 -49.61 31.98
CA LEU A 610 -18.55 -49.81 33.42
C LEU A 610 -18.42 -51.32 33.69
N ILE A 611 -17.36 -51.71 34.40
CA ILE A 611 -17.23 -53.06 34.98
C ILE A 611 -18.08 -53.07 36.25
N GLN A 612 -19.10 -53.94 36.30
CA GLN A 612 -19.78 -54.34 37.53
C GLN A 612 -19.30 -55.75 37.94
N PRO A 613 -19.12 -56.01 39.25
CA PRO A 613 -18.65 -57.30 39.74
C PRO A 613 -19.80 -58.27 40.08
N GLY A 614 -19.61 -59.54 39.71
CA GLY A 614 -19.99 -60.72 40.49
C GLY A 614 -21.43 -61.25 40.41
N ALA A 615 -21.60 -62.42 39.80
CA ALA A 615 -22.28 -63.58 40.41
C ALA A 615 -22.09 -64.85 39.55
N THR A 616 -21.75 -65.93 40.24
CA THR A 616 -21.59 -67.34 39.82
C THR A 616 -22.86 -67.97 39.24
N VAL A 617 -22.71 -68.91 38.29
CA VAL A 617 -23.24 -70.31 38.29
C VAL A 617 -22.99 -70.97 36.91
N SER A 618 -22.89 -72.30 36.98
CA SER A 618 -22.34 -73.35 36.12
C SER A 618 -22.99 -73.65 34.75
N SER A 619 -22.17 -74.28 33.88
CA SER A 619 -22.34 -75.61 33.25
C SER A 619 -22.30 -75.70 31.71
N SER A 620 -21.57 -76.74 31.28
CA SER A 620 -21.68 -77.58 30.06
C SER A 620 -21.21 -77.06 28.69
N ASP A 621 -20.04 -77.59 28.29
CA ASP A 621 -19.82 -78.53 27.18
C ASP A 621 -19.85 -78.09 25.69
N VAL A 622 -18.64 -78.22 25.11
CA VAL A 622 -18.26 -79.06 23.95
C VAL A 622 -18.17 -78.43 22.53
N SER A 623 -17.00 -78.72 21.93
CA SER A 623 -16.63 -78.83 20.50
C SER A 623 -16.22 -77.53 19.79
N ALA A 624 -14.90 -77.23 19.63
CA ALA A 624 -13.97 -77.74 18.60
C ALA A 624 -14.29 -77.14 17.21
N THR A 625 -13.40 -76.50 16.44
CA THR A 625 -11.96 -76.73 16.13
C THR A 625 -11.36 -75.51 15.40
N ASP A 626 -10.05 -75.29 15.59
CA ASP A 626 -9.00 -74.93 14.58
C ASP A 626 -9.09 -73.61 13.76
N ASP A 627 -8.03 -72.83 13.50
CA ASP A 627 -6.61 -72.83 13.92
C ASP A 627 -5.90 -71.54 13.40
N ILE A 628 -4.70 -71.26 13.93
CA ILE A 628 -3.56 -70.53 13.31
C ILE A 628 -3.39 -68.98 13.44
N ASP A 629 -2.39 -68.66 14.30
CA ASP A 629 -1.23 -67.75 14.20
C ASP A 629 -1.21 -66.21 14.42
N HIS A 630 -0.38 -65.87 15.42
CA HIS A 630 0.65 -64.82 15.53
C HIS A 630 0.36 -63.36 15.09
N MET A 631 0.38 -62.45 16.07
CA MET A 631 1.45 -61.44 16.25
C MET A 631 1.11 -60.48 17.40
N SER A 632 2.00 -60.46 18.38
CA SER A 632 2.11 -59.46 19.44
C SER A 632 2.43 -58.07 18.85
N ASN A 633 1.65 -57.05 19.21
CA ASN A 633 2.07 -55.66 19.07
C ASN A 633 1.56 -54.84 20.27
N LEU A 634 2.49 -54.61 21.21
CA LEU A 634 2.39 -53.63 22.27
C LEU A 634 2.37 -52.22 21.66
N SER A 635 1.36 -51.44 22.04
CA SER A 635 1.19 -50.05 21.62
C SER A 635 1.88 -49.13 22.62
N ALA A 636 3.02 -48.56 22.21
CA ALA A 636 3.63 -47.40 22.85
C ALA A 636 2.91 -46.12 22.36
N GLY A 637 2.09 -45.53 23.24
CA GLY A 637 1.49 -44.21 23.04
C GLY A 637 2.31 -43.15 23.76
N ILE A 638 2.75 -42.13 23.02
CA ILE A 638 3.53 -40.98 23.52
C ILE A 638 2.74 -40.26 24.62
N LEU A 639 3.14 -40.50 25.86
CA LEU A 639 2.75 -39.78 27.07
C LEU A 639 3.93 -38.89 27.48
N MET A 640 3.72 -37.57 27.54
CA MET A 640 4.67 -36.65 28.16
C MET A 640 3.95 -35.85 29.25
N ARG A 641 4.13 -36.30 30.48
CA ARG A 641 4.05 -35.50 31.71
C ARG A 641 5.42 -34.83 31.88
N SER A 642 5.44 -33.51 32.06
CA SER A 642 6.65 -32.75 32.38
C SER A 642 6.59 -32.31 33.83
N SER A 643 7.58 -32.73 34.62
CA SER A 643 7.98 -32.07 35.86
C SER A 643 9.24 -31.28 35.53
N SER A 644 9.18 -29.95 35.69
CA SER A 644 10.27 -29.02 35.41
C SER A 644 11.51 -29.28 36.28
N PRO A 645 12.73 -29.32 35.72
CA PRO A 645 13.96 -29.13 36.50
C PRO A 645 14.23 -27.64 36.77
N PRO A 646 15.01 -27.30 37.81
CA PRO A 646 15.32 -25.91 38.13
C PRO A 646 16.31 -25.31 37.11
N PRO A 647 16.30 -23.97 36.90
CA PRO A 647 17.21 -23.34 35.95
C PRO A 647 18.66 -23.35 36.45
N SER A 648 19.59 -23.72 35.57
CA SER A 648 21.03 -23.57 35.79
C SER A 648 21.47 -22.11 35.64
N PRO A 649 22.50 -21.68 36.39
CA PRO A 649 22.83 -20.27 36.55
C PRO A 649 23.83 -19.79 35.49
N THR A 650 23.72 -18.56 35.02
CA THR A 650 24.92 -17.82 34.62
C THR A 650 24.72 -16.30 34.72
N ARG A 651 25.73 -15.68 35.35
CA ARG A 651 26.14 -14.26 35.31
C ARG A 651 25.50 -13.27 36.30
N GLY A 652 25.93 -13.36 37.56
CA GLY A 652 25.95 -12.25 38.51
C GLY A 652 27.37 -11.93 38.96
N VAL A 653 27.80 -10.68 38.77
CA VAL A 653 29.02 -10.06 39.32
C VAL A 653 28.76 -9.69 40.79
N PRO A 654 29.72 -9.79 41.73
CA PRO A 654 29.45 -9.63 43.15
C PRO A 654 29.64 -8.18 43.61
N ALA A 655 28.71 -7.68 44.45
CA ALA A 655 28.99 -6.61 45.40
C ALA A 655 27.98 -6.60 46.54
N GLY A 656 28.49 -6.65 47.79
CA GLY A 656 27.93 -5.91 48.91
C GLY A 656 27.04 -6.67 49.90
N ASN A 657 27.63 -7.02 51.05
CA ASN A 657 26.99 -7.53 52.27
C ASN A 657 26.01 -6.53 52.91
N ALA A 658 24.89 -7.01 53.45
CA ALA A 658 24.34 -6.64 54.78
C ALA A 658 23.17 -7.56 55.19
N ILE A 659 23.20 -8.04 56.45
CA ILE A 659 22.20 -8.83 57.18
C ILE A 659 21.81 -7.98 58.43
N PRO A 660 20.67 -8.15 59.11
CA PRO A 660 19.27 -8.17 58.70
C PRO A 660 18.43 -7.12 59.47
N THR A 661 17.14 -6.96 59.18
CA THR A 661 16.19 -6.55 60.23
C THR A 661 14.86 -7.27 60.06
N SER A 662 14.54 -8.05 61.09
CA SER A 662 13.26 -8.70 61.35
C SER A 662 12.15 -7.66 61.51
N THR A 663 11.04 -7.79 60.79
CA THR A 663 9.76 -7.23 61.25
C THR A 663 8.59 -8.08 60.75
N ALA A 664 7.69 -8.32 61.70
CA ALA A 664 6.53 -9.18 61.74
C ALA A 664 5.58 -9.19 60.52
N GLN A 665 5.04 -10.39 60.26
CA GLN A 665 3.79 -10.62 59.53
C GLN A 665 2.60 -9.92 60.19
N PRO A 666 1.53 -9.68 59.41
CA PRO A 666 0.22 -10.11 59.87
C PRO A 666 -0.45 -11.06 58.87
N MET A 667 -1.06 -12.09 59.44
CA MET A 667 -1.90 -13.10 58.78
C MET A 667 -3.08 -12.46 58.05
N ALA A 668 -3.32 -12.89 56.82
CA ALA A 668 -4.56 -12.69 56.08
C ALA A 668 -4.97 -14.00 55.37
N PRO A 669 -6.27 -14.26 55.18
CA PRO A 669 -6.83 -15.60 55.11
C PRO A 669 -6.59 -16.29 53.76
N THR A 670 -6.26 -17.57 53.85
CA THR A 670 -6.14 -18.53 52.76
C THR A 670 -7.51 -18.80 52.12
N GLY A 671 -7.87 -17.98 51.13
CA GLY A 671 -8.86 -18.35 50.12
C GLY A 671 -8.23 -19.28 49.10
N GLY A 672 -8.60 -20.57 49.12
CA GLY A 672 -8.18 -21.58 48.16
C GLY A 672 -8.55 -21.19 46.73
N ARG A 673 -7.59 -20.60 46.02
CA ARG A 673 -7.65 -20.34 44.59
C ARG A 673 -7.38 -21.66 43.88
N SER A 674 -8.39 -22.18 43.19
CA SER A 674 -8.35 -23.49 42.52
C SER A 674 -7.10 -23.65 41.63
N ASP A 675 -6.37 -24.76 41.81
CA ASP A 675 -5.16 -25.16 41.06
C ASP A 675 -5.34 -25.22 39.54
N THR A 676 -6.54 -25.04 39.01
CA THR A 676 -6.83 -24.92 37.57
C THR A 676 -6.47 -23.56 36.97
N GLU A 677 -6.31 -22.48 37.76
CA GLU A 677 -5.89 -21.19 37.21
C GLU A 677 -4.38 -21.11 36.90
N SER A 678 -3.52 -21.84 37.64
CA SER A 678 -2.06 -21.80 37.43
C SER A 678 -1.63 -22.42 36.10
N PHE A 679 -2.34 -23.47 35.65
CA PHE A 679 -2.09 -24.15 34.36
C PHE A 679 -2.24 -23.25 33.13
N HIS A 680 -2.93 -22.12 33.25
CA HIS A 680 -3.13 -21.25 32.11
C HIS A 680 -1.94 -20.31 31.86
N ASP A 681 -1.21 -19.94 32.91
CA ASP A 681 -0.17 -18.91 32.90
C ASP A 681 1.23 -19.42 32.47
N GLU A 682 1.45 -20.73 32.49
CA GLU A 682 2.67 -21.35 31.98
C GLU A 682 2.66 -21.42 30.44
N ARG A 683 3.86 -21.33 29.84
CA ARG A 683 4.08 -21.50 28.39
C ARG A 683 3.64 -22.90 27.96
N LEU A 684 3.13 -23.00 26.73
CA LEU A 684 2.83 -24.31 26.15
C LEU A 684 4.13 -25.01 25.76
N PRO A 685 4.17 -26.36 25.72
CA PRO A 685 5.36 -27.09 25.30
C PRO A 685 5.90 -26.66 23.93
N VAL A 686 5.01 -26.29 23.01
CA VAL A 686 5.41 -25.75 21.70
C VAL A 686 6.10 -24.39 21.82
N GLU A 687 5.65 -23.52 22.71
CA GLU A 687 6.23 -22.19 22.97
C GLU A 687 7.58 -22.31 23.66
N ASP A 688 7.75 -23.29 24.56
CA ASP A 688 9.03 -23.58 25.21
C ASP A 688 10.06 -24.16 24.24
N ILE A 689 9.64 -25.05 23.32
CA ILE A 689 10.54 -25.64 22.32
C ILE A 689 11.12 -24.57 21.38
N VAL A 690 10.29 -23.59 20.96
CA VAL A 690 10.74 -22.53 20.06
C VAL A 690 11.24 -21.27 20.80
N ASP A 691 11.13 -21.23 22.12
CA ASP A 691 11.36 -20.05 22.97
C ASP A 691 10.64 -18.78 22.48
N ILE A 692 9.40 -18.93 22.01
CA ILE A 692 8.58 -17.82 21.51
C ILE A 692 7.22 -17.85 22.23
N PRO A 693 6.83 -16.77 22.92
CA PRO A 693 5.56 -16.69 23.63
C PRO A 693 4.40 -16.38 22.66
N ILE A 694 4.08 -17.35 21.81
CA ILE A 694 3.12 -17.26 20.70
C ILE A 694 1.78 -16.65 21.16
N ARG A 695 1.23 -17.11 22.29
CA ARG A 695 -0.03 -16.62 22.83
C ARG A 695 0.06 -15.18 23.29
N ALA A 696 1.09 -14.81 24.03
CA ALA A 696 1.26 -13.44 24.53
C ALA A 696 1.45 -12.45 23.37
N GLN A 697 2.06 -12.89 22.27
CA GLN A 697 2.25 -12.03 21.09
C GLN A 697 1.00 -11.93 20.21
N SER A 698 -0.03 -12.77 20.40
CA SER A 698 -1.21 -12.87 19.51
C SER A 698 -2.34 -11.88 19.84
N LEU A 699 -2.02 -10.59 19.99
CA LEU A 699 -3.03 -9.52 20.18
C LEU A 699 -3.84 -9.27 18.91
N VAL A 700 -3.15 -9.13 17.78
CA VAL A 700 -3.78 -8.96 16.47
C VAL A 700 -4.05 -10.34 15.87
N ARG A 701 -5.31 -10.77 15.84
CA ARG A 701 -5.70 -12.13 15.40
C ARG A 701 -7.12 -12.21 14.85
N ASP A 702 -7.36 -13.19 13.99
CA ASP A 702 -8.66 -13.36 13.30
C ASP A 702 -9.67 -14.24 14.07
N SER A 703 -9.29 -14.82 15.20
CA SER A 703 -10.17 -15.65 16.03
C SER A 703 -10.01 -15.30 17.50
N TRP A 704 -11.10 -15.41 18.27
CA TRP A 704 -11.04 -15.32 19.72
C TRP A 704 -10.27 -16.50 20.32
N ALA A 705 -10.53 -17.71 19.82
CA ALA A 705 -9.89 -18.92 20.32
C ALA A 705 -8.46 -19.00 19.78
N VAL A 706 -7.49 -19.00 20.69
CA VAL A 706 -6.08 -19.28 20.41
C VAL A 706 -5.75 -20.76 20.68
N MET A 707 -6.50 -21.35 21.60
CA MET A 707 -6.23 -22.67 22.14
C MET A 707 -7.48 -23.54 22.03
N LYS A 708 -7.27 -24.86 21.93
CA LYS A 708 -8.32 -25.87 21.95
C LYS A 708 -7.97 -26.94 22.98
N MET A 709 -8.93 -27.30 23.82
CA MET A 709 -8.80 -28.42 24.74
C MET A 709 -9.13 -29.71 23.99
N VAL A 710 -8.20 -30.67 23.97
CA VAL A 710 -8.41 -32.02 23.47
C VAL A 710 -8.06 -32.99 24.59
N GLY A 711 -9.08 -33.58 25.22
CA GLY A 711 -8.89 -34.37 26.44
C GLY A 711 -8.38 -33.50 27.59
N SER A 712 -7.25 -33.88 28.17
CA SER A 712 -6.55 -33.11 29.21
C SER A 712 -5.48 -32.16 28.67
N GLN A 713 -5.24 -32.16 27.35
CA GLN A 713 -4.18 -31.36 26.73
C GLN A 713 -4.72 -30.07 26.12
N VAL A 714 -3.95 -29.00 26.29
CA VAL A 714 -4.20 -27.71 25.66
C VAL A 714 -3.34 -27.64 24.40
N LEU A 715 -3.98 -27.53 23.24
CA LEU A 715 -3.29 -27.43 21.94
C LEU A 715 -3.45 -26.03 21.36
N LEU A 716 -2.39 -25.54 20.72
CA LEU A 716 -2.42 -24.29 19.97
C LEU A 716 -3.10 -24.53 18.61
N LEU A 717 -3.98 -23.61 18.20
CA LEU A 717 -4.67 -23.73 16.91
C LEU A 717 -3.70 -23.50 15.72
N PRO A 718 -3.90 -24.20 14.59
CA PRO A 718 -3.02 -24.12 13.41
C PRO A 718 -2.62 -22.74 12.91
N PRO A 719 -3.54 -21.76 12.81
CA PRO A 719 -3.19 -20.45 12.29
C PRO A 719 -2.09 -19.73 13.08
N TYR A 720 -2.01 -19.97 14.40
CA TYR A 720 -1.10 -19.22 15.28
C TYR A 720 0.34 -19.71 15.19
N TYR A 721 0.58 -21.02 15.17
CA TYR A 721 1.95 -21.49 14.96
C TYR A 721 2.42 -21.26 13.52
N LEU A 722 1.52 -21.34 12.53
CA LEU A 722 1.83 -20.99 11.14
C LEU A 722 2.22 -19.51 11.01
N GLU A 723 1.58 -18.62 11.78
CA GLU A 723 1.89 -17.19 11.79
C GLU A 723 3.28 -16.90 12.34
N HIS A 724 3.77 -17.74 13.25
CA HIS A 724 5.11 -17.63 13.80
C HIS A 724 6.16 -18.39 12.97
N GLY A 725 5.78 -18.90 11.79
CA GLY A 725 6.71 -19.55 10.88
C GLY A 725 6.95 -21.03 11.18
N ILE A 726 6.06 -21.68 11.92
CA ILE A 726 6.18 -23.08 12.29
C ILE A 726 5.26 -23.93 11.40
N VAL A 727 5.80 -24.97 10.75
CA VAL A 727 5.03 -25.96 10.00
C VAL A 727 5.22 -27.33 10.65
N LEU A 728 4.11 -27.99 10.98
CA LEU A 728 4.10 -29.36 11.48
C LEU A 728 3.90 -30.31 10.29
N ALA A 729 4.92 -31.10 9.95
CA ALA A 729 4.88 -32.05 8.84
C ALA A 729 5.41 -33.41 9.29
N SER A 730 4.56 -34.44 9.18
CA SER A 730 4.94 -35.85 9.42
C SER A 730 5.60 -36.12 10.78
N GLY A 731 5.13 -35.46 11.84
CA GLY A 731 5.71 -35.59 13.19
C GLY A 731 7.00 -34.79 13.43
N SER A 732 7.43 -33.98 12.45
CA SER A 732 8.54 -33.05 12.57
C SER A 732 8.06 -31.60 12.53
N MET A 733 8.78 -30.72 13.23
CA MET A 733 8.59 -29.28 13.17
C MET A 733 9.61 -28.69 12.19
N LYS A 734 9.17 -27.79 11.31
CA LYS A 734 10.01 -27.13 10.31
C LYS A 734 9.72 -25.64 10.23
N THR A 735 10.73 -24.86 9.85
CA THR A 735 10.57 -23.44 9.54
C THR A 735 9.82 -23.27 8.21
N ARG A 736 8.77 -22.46 8.21
CA ARG A 736 7.95 -22.10 7.06
C ARG A 736 8.75 -21.28 6.04
N CYS A 737 8.47 -21.46 4.76
CA CYS A 737 9.02 -20.63 3.69
C CYS A 737 8.75 -19.14 3.95
N GLY A 738 9.79 -18.32 3.84
CA GLY A 738 9.76 -16.88 4.14
C GLY A 738 10.13 -16.51 5.57
N PHE A 739 10.36 -17.49 6.47
CA PHE A 739 10.93 -17.28 7.79
C PHE A 739 12.39 -17.76 7.85
N LEU A 740 13.19 -17.19 8.74
CA LEU A 740 14.59 -17.56 8.95
C LEU A 740 14.73 -18.21 10.34
N ASP A 741 15.24 -19.44 10.37
CA ASP A 741 15.70 -20.16 11.57
C ASP A 741 14.77 -20.15 12.80
N VAL A 742 13.45 -20.13 12.58
CA VAL A 742 12.46 -20.21 13.69
C VAL A 742 12.58 -21.53 14.44
N VAL A 743 12.74 -22.62 13.70
CA VAL A 743 12.93 -23.96 14.25
C VAL A 743 14.38 -24.33 13.99
N GLN A 744 15.17 -24.46 15.05
CA GLN A 744 16.54 -24.94 14.92
C GLN A 744 16.51 -26.37 14.34
N PRO A 745 17.36 -26.71 13.36
CA PRO A 745 17.38 -28.02 12.72
C PRO A 745 17.74 -29.20 13.66
N ILE A 746 17.98 -28.93 14.94
CA ILE A 746 18.34 -29.90 15.98
C ILE A 746 17.16 -30.08 16.95
N VAL A 747 16.04 -30.61 16.46
CA VAL A 747 15.09 -31.34 17.32
C VAL A 747 14.76 -32.64 16.61
N LEU A 748 15.76 -33.53 16.54
CA LEU A 748 15.50 -34.95 16.34
C LEU A 748 14.74 -35.42 17.58
N ALA A 749 13.46 -35.76 17.41
CA ALA A 749 12.63 -36.37 18.45
C ALA A 749 13.32 -37.56 19.18
N LYS A 750 14.35 -38.15 18.55
CA LYS A 750 15.19 -39.22 19.05
C LYS A 750 16.11 -38.85 20.23
N GLU A 751 16.61 -37.61 20.31
CA GLU A 751 17.50 -37.20 21.42
C GLU A 751 16.73 -36.89 22.71
N HIS A 752 15.48 -36.45 22.59
CA HIS A 752 14.60 -36.25 23.75
C HIS A 752 14.13 -37.58 24.36
N GLU A 753 13.95 -38.63 23.56
CA GLU A 753 13.73 -40.00 24.06
C GLU A 753 14.97 -40.53 24.80
N GLN A 754 16.17 -40.33 24.23
CA GLN A 754 17.42 -40.78 24.86
C GLN A 754 17.77 -40.04 26.16
N ARG A 755 17.53 -38.73 26.26
CA ARG A 755 17.72 -37.98 27.51
C ARG A 755 16.71 -38.37 28.60
N LYS A 756 15.48 -38.75 28.22
CA LYS A 756 14.48 -39.27 29.16
C LYS A 756 14.85 -40.66 29.68
N GLU A 757 15.32 -41.55 28.80
CA GLU A 757 15.81 -42.87 29.20
C GLU A 757 17.07 -42.79 30.07
N GLY A 758 17.93 -41.78 29.84
CA GLY A 758 19.06 -41.47 30.72
C GLY A 758 18.64 -40.98 32.11
N GLY A 759 17.72 -40.02 32.18
CA GLY A 759 17.21 -39.48 33.45
C GLY A 759 16.43 -40.48 34.30
N GLU A 760 15.61 -41.34 33.70
CA GLU A 760 14.90 -42.40 34.43
C GLU A 760 15.83 -43.51 34.95
N ARG A 761 16.97 -43.76 34.29
CA ARG A 761 18.00 -44.71 34.78
C ARG A 761 18.79 -44.13 35.96
N GLU A 762 19.09 -42.84 35.93
CA GLU A 762 19.82 -42.15 36.99
C GLU A 762 18.96 -41.98 38.26
N GLN A 763 17.66 -41.72 38.10
CA GLN A 763 16.71 -41.64 39.20
C GLN A 763 16.43 -43.02 39.84
N LYS A 764 16.38 -44.11 39.05
CA LYS A 764 16.33 -45.49 39.57
C LYS A 764 17.62 -45.95 40.27
N ALA A 765 18.77 -45.39 39.92
CA ALA A 765 20.04 -45.68 40.60
C ALA A 765 20.14 -44.97 41.96
N THR A 766 19.54 -43.79 42.07
CA THR A 766 19.54 -42.98 43.30
C THR A 766 18.54 -43.53 44.34
N ASP A 767 17.39 -44.06 43.90
CA ASP A 767 16.40 -44.69 44.81
C ASP A 767 16.81 -46.10 45.28
N ARG A 768 17.83 -46.73 44.68
CA ARG A 768 18.37 -48.03 45.12
C ARG A 768 19.51 -47.93 46.13
N SER A 769 20.02 -46.75 46.47
CA SER A 769 21.14 -46.59 47.40
C SER A 769 20.74 -46.27 48.85
N ILE A 770 19.43 -46.22 49.16
CA ILE A 770 18.95 -45.97 50.53
C ILE A 770 18.41 -47.27 51.13
N GLY A 771 19.33 -48.09 51.63
CA GLY A 771 19.10 -49.23 52.53
C GLY A 771 19.87 -49.01 53.85
N PRO A 772 19.46 -49.66 54.96
CA PRO A 772 19.61 -49.11 56.30
C PRO A 772 21.05 -49.19 56.82
N ILE A 773 21.46 -48.14 57.54
CA ILE A 773 22.71 -48.09 58.31
C ILE A 773 22.53 -48.99 59.54
N GLU A 774 23.11 -50.18 59.47
CA GLU A 774 23.27 -51.08 60.62
C GLU A 774 24.66 -50.81 61.24
N ASN A 775 24.64 -50.40 62.51
CA ASN A 775 25.81 -50.21 63.35
C ASN A 775 26.47 -51.57 63.61
N ASP A 776 27.75 -51.72 63.29
CA ASP A 776 28.57 -52.71 63.98
C ASP A 776 29.98 -52.20 64.28
N GLN A 777 30.26 -52.13 65.59
CA GLN A 777 31.58 -51.91 66.16
C GLN A 777 32.29 -53.27 66.24
N ARG A 778 33.51 -53.40 65.68
CA ARG A 778 34.64 -54.11 66.33
C ARG A 778 35.92 -54.13 65.48
N SER A 779 36.97 -53.54 66.06
CA SER A 779 38.29 -54.14 66.32
C SER A 779 39.09 -54.85 65.18
N LEU A 780 40.15 -54.15 64.73
CA LEU A 780 41.56 -54.59 64.61
C LEU A 780 41.89 -55.94 63.91
N ARG A 781 42.55 -55.87 62.74
CA ARG A 781 43.99 -56.17 62.56
C ARG A 781 44.50 -55.76 61.19
#